data_AF-A0A6A4X5G2-F1
#
_entry.id   AF-A0A6A4X5G2-F1
#
_cell.length_a   1.000
_cell.length_b   1.000
_cell.length_c   1.000
_cell.angle_alpha   90.00
_cell.angle_beta   90.00
_cell.angle_gamma   90.00
#
_symmetry.space_group_name_H-M   'P 1'
#
loop_
_entity.id
_entity.type
_entity.pdbx_description
1 polymer ?
#
loop_
_entity_poly.entity_id
_entity_poly.type
_entity_poly.pdbx_seq_one_letter_code
_entity_poly.pdbx_strand_id
1 'polypeptide(L)'
;MTAAGAQSPAERFTARLASGELRLPPQAYRMTDLGEHNGTLPADLVLATETGLLEPSCRHRCLHRPDCLGTAYRPSDRLCLLSARRPAPDRLEPNEESWVLAARRGIAFLDESCERDEDCRLVVPWSECRAGVCVCRHAVYRTIEDECVPRGEMVPASGGRAADSALMNSWPATDAETCQLMCTVELHCLAAELTADSCSLFSQGITKSADNNSSQSWAKLLEGPPGIRPEELFHFNGTWFINTVTPPLDYLTASGFCAERGGIVWPGGSADAERALERAGLLPPPPDNFWLGLDDITSEGQFMRSDGRPATDIRWSSNQPDNFQDNENCVESWEIGSAWNDVECGAQRRFVCQSLGRNVSLGRPAWLTSRNGNDPALGTDGLLLEPVRSRALQRRQSWTVDLGREHQVVGFLYVPPPGGADSLGGTMVRVGSDALRTGPAVPEDGEPPEPTVSNCGPTADRRGARQNVLAYSFYGTDVKSYLSGVKRNAMRSLEFYPGWTMRVFHDGKANFTEWNKTACEVTCQFPSVDLCDVRQLPGIGDISSQVGSVWRFAVIADESVERFLIRDLDSILTQRERDAVTEWLESNKTFHVMRDHPWHGTEILAGMWGGWNRYNDKYRILRQQMLETVKPNGKKSWDQHLLKTILWPEMVRTRDVMSHDSYLCNKYPFTQPFPTKRANMTEFVGSTFTRYTLTVKKECPLACRPPKHMDWKYC
;
A
#
# COMPACT_ATOMS: atom_id res chain seq x y z
N MET A 1 11.18 7.63 39.15
CA MET A 1 9.73 7.41 38.97
C MET A 1 9.59 6.23 38.03
N THR A 2 8.64 5.32 38.27
CA THR A 2 8.45 4.11 37.46
C THR A 2 7.94 4.44 36.06
N ALA A 3 8.37 3.67 35.06
CA ALA A 3 7.94 3.86 33.67
C ALA A 3 6.50 3.37 33.48
N ALA A 4 5.69 4.16 32.77
CA ALA A 4 4.30 3.81 32.47
C ALA A 4 4.21 3.11 31.11
N GLY A 5 4.17 1.77 31.13
CA GLY A 5 3.55 0.91 30.10
C GLY A 5 3.88 1.22 28.64
N ALA A 6 5.13 1.06 28.21
CA ALA A 6 5.41 0.81 26.80
C ALA A 6 5.11 -0.67 26.48
N GLN A 7 4.24 -0.93 25.50
CA GLN A 7 3.91 -2.30 25.07
C GLN A 7 5.10 -2.94 24.36
N SER A 8 5.47 -4.15 24.79
CA SER A 8 6.52 -4.94 24.15
C SER A 8 6.14 -5.36 22.72
N PRO A 9 7.10 -5.79 21.87
CA PRO A 9 6.81 -6.28 20.53
C PRO A 9 5.76 -7.40 20.49
N ALA A 10 5.79 -8.30 21.48
CA ALA A 10 4.82 -9.37 21.64
C ALA A 10 3.41 -8.84 21.93
N GLU A 11 3.25 -7.89 22.85
CA GLU A 11 1.94 -7.27 23.15
C GLU A 11 1.40 -6.48 21.95
N ARG A 12 2.27 -5.75 21.23
CA ARG A 12 1.91 -5.03 19.99
C ARG A 12 1.43 -6.01 18.90
N PHE A 13 2.12 -7.13 18.72
CA PHE A 13 1.73 -8.18 17.77
C PHE A 13 0.40 -8.86 18.15
N THR A 14 0.28 -9.29 19.40
CA THR A 14 -0.93 -9.96 19.92
C THR A 14 -2.16 -9.05 19.87
N ALA A 15 -2.00 -7.75 20.14
CA ALA A 15 -3.09 -6.77 19.98
C ALA A 15 -3.55 -6.65 18.51
N ARG A 16 -2.63 -6.73 17.54
CA ARG A 16 -2.92 -6.67 16.10
C ARG A 16 -3.54 -7.96 15.56
N LEU A 17 -3.21 -9.11 16.15
CA LEU A 17 -3.92 -10.37 15.90
C LEU A 17 -5.35 -10.33 16.47
N ALA A 18 -5.52 -9.82 17.70
CA ALA A 18 -6.82 -9.73 18.36
C ALA A 18 -7.77 -8.70 17.69
N SER A 19 -7.24 -7.64 17.07
CA SER A 19 -8.01 -6.69 16.27
C SER A 19 -8.29 -7.16 14.84
N GLY A 20 -7.66 -8.25 14.39
CA GLY A 20 -7.73 -8.73 13.01
C GLY A 20 -6.98 -7.87 11.98
N GLU A 21 -6.22 -6.87 12.43
CA GLU A 21 -5.34 -6.03 11.59
C GLU A 21 -4.16 -6.83 11.03
N LEU A 22 -3.70 -7.83 11.80
CA LEU A 22 -2.72 -8.83 11.40
C LEU A 22 -3.40 -10.20 11.42
N ARG A 23 -3.07 -11.06 10.44
CA ARG A 23 -3.49 -12.46 10.40
C ARG A 23 -2.29 -13.37 10.21
N LEU A 24 -2.33 -14.53 10.84
CA LEU A 24 -1.27 -15.53 10.75
C LEU A 24 -1.39 -16.32 9.43
N PRO A 25 -0.28 -16.66 8.76
CA PRO A 25 -0.30 -17.55 7.59
C PRO A 25 -0.46 -19.02 8.02
N PRO A 26 -0.91 -19.93 7.11
CA PRO A 26 -1.30 -21.31 7.44
C PRO A 26 -0.30 -22.10 8.31
N GLN A 27 1.00 -21.91 8.07
CA GLN A 27 2.08 -22.55 8.84
C GLN A 27 2.09 -22.23 10.35
N ALA A 28 1.52 -21.10 10.77
CA ALA A 28 1.43 -20.68 12.17
C ALA A 28 0.17 -21.20 12.89
N TYR A 29 -0.76 -21.85 12.19
CA TYR A 29 -1.81 -22.68 12.80
C TYR A 29 -1.35 -24.13 13.05
N ARG A 30 -0.04 -24.41 12.95
CA ARG A 30 0.58 -25.67 13.38
C ARG A 30 1.33 -25.47 14.70
N MET A 31 1.15 -26.40 15.63
CA MET A 31 1.95 -26.47 16.86
C MET A 31 3.26 -27.22 16.60
N THR A 32 4.34 -26.78 17.26
CA THR A 32 5.62 -27.50 17.38
C THR A 32 5.75 -28.03 18.80
N ASP A 33 6.14 -29.29 18.93
CA ASP A 33 6.44 -29.93 20.22
C ASP A 33 7.76 -29.40 20.78
N LEU A 34 7.72 -28.84 21.99
CA LEU A 34 8.93 -28.42 22.71
C LEU A 34 9.38 -29.48 23.73
N GLY A 35 8.65 -30.59 23.84
CA GLY A 35 8.93 -31.70 24.75
C GLY A 35 8.27 -31.59 26.13
N GLU A 36 8.71 -32.46 27.03
CA GLU A 36 8.23 -32.60 28.39
C GLU A 36 9.25 -32.02 29.38
N HIS A 37 8.81 -31.11 30.27
CA HIS A 37 9.67 -30.35 31.17
C HIS A 37 9.06 -30.24 32.57
N ASN A 38 9.91 -30.11 33.60
CA ASN A 38 9.44 -29.83 34.96
C ASN A 38 9.33 -28.31 35.18
N GLY A 39 8.19 -27.84 35.65
CA GLY A 39 7.89 -26.42 35.84
C GLY A 39 6.65 -25.94 35.09
N THR A 40 6.00 -24.90 35.61
CA THR A 40 4.77 -24.32 35.05
C THR A 40 5.03 -22.99 34.34
N LEU A 41 4.09 -22.54 33.50
CA LEU A 41 4.13 -21.19 32.94
C LEU A 41 3.96 -20.12 34.05
N PRO A 42 4.74 -19.02 34.02
CA PRO A 42 4.52 -17.84 34.85
C PRO A 42 3.09 -17.28 34.69
N ALA A 43 2.51 -16.83 35.80
CA ALA A 43 1.09 -16.45 35.85
C ALA A 43 0.72 -15.24 34.97
N ASP A 44 1.68 -14.37 34.62
CA ASP A 44 1.49 -13.25 33.69
C ASP A 44 1.46 -13.67 32.22
N LEU A 45 1.94 -14.88 31.90
CA LEU A 45 1.92 -15.45 30.55
C LEU A 45 0.67 -16.32 30.29
N VAL A 46 -0.14 -16.64 31.30
CA VAL A 46 -1.33 -17.50 31.15
C VAL A 46 -2.56 -16.68 30.72
N LEU A 47 -3.02 -16.90 29.49
CA LEU A 47 -4.26 -16.31 28.92
C LEU A 47 -5.54 -16.98 29.41
N ALA A 48 -5.47 -18.29 29.68
CA ALA A 48 -6.60 -19.10 30.12
C ALA A 48 -6.12 -20.41 30.73
N THR A 49 -6.92 -20.92 31.67
CA THR A 49 -6.73 -22.21 32.34
C THR A 49 -7.97 -23.07 32.11
N GLU A 50 -7.77 -24.26 31.57
CA GLU A 50 -8.82 -25.19 31.15
C GLU A 50 -8.58 -26.56 31.80
N THR A 51 -9.62 -27.23 32.27
CA THR A 51 -9.50 -28.49 33.04
C THR A 51 -10.22 -29.66 32.36
N GLY A 52 -9.64 -30.86 32.42
CA GLY A 52 -10.26 -32.09 31.93
C GLY A 52 -10.08 -32.34 30.42
N LEU A 53 -9.49 -31.40 29.68
CA LEU A 53 -9.19 -31.51 28.25
C LEU A 53 -8.20 -32.64 27.96
N LEU A 54 -8.25 -33.18 26.75
CA LEU A 54 -7.14 -33.99 26.24
C LEU A 54 -6.04 -33.08 25.69
N GLU A 55 -4.81 -33.58 25.63
CA GLU A 55 -3.64 -32.84 25.15
C GLU A 55 -3.86 -32.21 23.76
N PRO A 56 -4.40 -32.93 22.74
CA PRO A 56 -4.68 -32.31 21.43
C PRO A 56 -5.80 -31.28 21.50
N SER A 57 -6.75 -31.42 22.43
CA SER A 57 -7.81 -30.43 22.66
C SER A 57 -7.25 -29.13 23.27
N CYS A 58 -6.23 -29.23 24.12
CA CYS A 58 -5.50 -28.06 24.63
C CYS A 58 -4.84 -27.27 23.48
N ARG A 59 -4.12 -27.98 22.60
CA ARG A 59 -3.53 -27.40 21.38
C ARG A 59 -4.58 -26.75 20.49
N HIS A 60 -5.67 -27.45 20.19
CA HIS A 60 -6.77 -26.96 19.36
C HIS A 60 -7.42 -25.69 19.95
N ARG A 61 -7.61 -25.61 21.28
CA ARG A 61 -8.09 -24.39 21.97
C ARG A 61 -7.11 -23.22 21.85
N CYS A 62 -5.80 -23.46 21.77
CA CYS A 62 -4.83 -22.42 21.45
C CYS A 62 -4.93 -21.99 19.98
N LEU A 63 -5.06 -22.93 19.04
CA LEU A 63 -5.16 -22.63 17.62
C LEU A 63 -6.38 -21.76 17.28
N HIS A 64 -7.52 -21.95 17.95
CA HIS A 64 -8.72 -21.12 17.85
C HIS A 64 -8.62 -19.71 18.48
N ARG A 65 -7.56 -19.41 19.25
CA ARG A 65 -7.36 -18.10 19.88
C ARG A 65 -6.31 -17.29 19.14
N PRO A 66 -6.64 -16.14 18.50
CA PRO A 66 -5.64 -15.36 17.76
C PRO A 66 -4.48 -14.93 18.67
N ASP A 67 -4.75 -14.69 19.95
CA ASP A 67 -3.78 -14.25 20.97
C ASP A 67 -2.93 -15.36 21.59
N CYS A 68 -3.27 -16.65 21.43
CA CYS A 68 -2.54 -17.76 22.03
C CYS A 68 -1.32 -18.19 21.21
N LEU A 69 -0.12 -18.13 21.78
CA LEU A 69 1.14 -18.42 21.09
C LEU A 69 1.77 -19.77 21.49
N GLY A 70 1.20 -20.46 22.47
CA GLY A 70 1.55 -21.84 22.82
C GLY A 70 0.73 -22.41 23.97
N THR A 71 1.04 -23.63 24.38
CA THR A 71 0.35 -24.35 25.46
C THR A 71 1.33 -25.03 26.42
N ALA A 72 0.95 -25.11 27.69
CA ALA A 72 1.50 -26.07 28.63
C ALA A 72 0.36 -26.99 29.11
N TYR A 73 0.56 -28.31 29.02
CA TYR A 73 -0.42 -29.32 29.40
C TYR A 73 0.15 -30.27 30.45
N ARG A 74 -0.59 -30.51 31.55
CA ARG A 74 -0.21 -31.38 32.65
C ARG A 74 -0.95 -32.73 32.56
N PRO A 75 -0.29 -33.85 32.24
CA PRO A 75 -0.97 -35.13 32.01
C PRO A 75 -1.66 -35.73 33.24
N SER A 76 -1.21 -35.41 34.46
CA SER A 76 -1.67 -36.05 35.70
C SER A 76 -3.12 -35.72 36.08
N ASP A 77 -3.59 -34.51 35.78
CA ASP A 77 -4.93 -34.02 36.12
C ASP A 77 -5.66 -33.36 34.92
N ARG A 78 -5.05 -33.39 33.73
CA ARG A 78 -5.59 -32.79 32.49
C ARG A 78 -5.77 -31.28 32.58
N LEU A 79 -4.84 -30.60 33.26
CA LEU A 79 -4.78 -29.14 33.28
C LEU A 79 -4.12 -28.62 31.99
N CYS A 80 -4.73 -27.62 31.36
CA CYS A 80 -4.26 -26.97 30.14
C CYS A 80 -4.12 -25.47 30.39
N LEU A 81 -2.95 -24.91 30.10
CA LEU A 81 -2.66 -23.49 30.15
C LEU A 81 -2.43 -22.97 28.72
N LEU A 82 -3.16 -21.92 28.33
CA LEU A 82 -2.95 -21.20 27.07
C LEU A 82 -1.99 -20.03 27.30
N SER A 83 -0.96 -19.90 26.48
CA SER A 83 0.15 -18.95 26.69
C SER A 83 0.09 -17.72 25.79
N ALA A 84 0.33 -16.53 26.35
CA ALA A 84 0.42 -15.24 25.65
C ALA A 84 1.72 -15.05 24.85
N ARG A 85 2.72 -15.91 25.10
CA ARG A 85 4.04 -15.94 24.43
C ARG A 85 4.41 -17.37 24.07
N ARG A 86 5.42 -17.56 23.23
CA ARG A 86 6.02 -18.88 22.99
C ARG A 86 6.54 -19.46 24.32
N PRO A 87 6.03 -20.61 24.80
CA PRO A 87 6.59 -21.31 25.95
C PRO A 87 8.06 -21.62 25.73
N ALA A 88 8.86 -21.62 26.79
CA ALA A 88 10.27 -21.95 26.71
C ALA A 88 10.75 -22.54 28.05
N PRO A 89 11.59 -23.60 28.07
CA PRO A 89 11.99 -24.28 29.30
C PRO A 89 12.74 -23.40 30.31
N ASP A 90 13.48 -22.40 29.81
CA ASP A 90 14.23 -21.41 30.59
C ASP A 90 13.35 -20.37 31.29
N ARG A 91 12.07 -20.28 30.91
CA ARG A 91 11.08 -19.34 31.43
C ARG A 91 10.00 -19.99 32.30
N LEU A 92 10.16 -21.25 32.68
CA LEU A 92 9.23 -21.95 33.59
C LEU A 92 9.48 -21.58 35.07
N GLU A 93 8.42 -21.49 35.86
CA GLU A 93 8.50 -21.49 37.32
C GLU A 93 8.74 -22.93 37.83
N PRO A 94 9.84 -23.22 38.55
CA PRO A 94 10.19 -24.58 38.94
C PRO A 94 9.17 -25.25 39.87
N ASN A 95 8.78 -26.48 39.55
CA ASN A 95 7.96 -27.34 40.40
C ASN A 95 8.34 -28.83 40.19
N GLU A 96 7.73 -29.73 40.96
CA GLU A 96 7.93 -31.20 40.85
C GLU A 96 6.97 -31.85 39.83
N GLU A 97 6.24 -31.06 39.04
CA GLU A 97 5.21 -31.53 38.11
C GLU A 97 5.75 -31.56 36.68
N SER A 98 5.35 -32.57 35.91
CA SER A 98 5.72 -32.70 34.50
C SER A 98 4.69 -32.03 33.58
N TRP A 99 5.17 -31.17 32.68
CA TRP A 99 4.38 -30.37 31.76
C TRP A 99 4.84 -30.57 30.31
N VAL A 100 3.92 -30.94 29.44
CA VAL A 100 4.14 -31.03 27.99
C VAL A 100 3.97 -29.64 27.38
N LEU A 101 5.03 -29.14 26.73
CA LEU A 101 5.07 -27.81 26.12
C LEU A 101 4.91 -27.88 24.60
N ALA A 102 4.15 -26.94 24.04
CA ALA A 102 4.06 -26.74 22.60
C ALA A 102 3.91 -25.24 22.25
N ALA A 103 4.37 -24.85 21.07
CA ALA A 103 4.33 -23.46 20.58
C ALA A 103 3.77 -23.38 19.15
N ARG A 104 3.15 -22.26 18.77
CA ARG A 104 2.84 -22.01 17.36
C ARG A 104 4.14 -21.90 16.56
N ARG A 105 4.26 -22.69 15.48
CA ARG A 105 5.41 -22.66 14.57
C ARG A 105 5.54 -21.27 13.94
N GLY A 106 6.76 -20.76 13.83
CA GLY A 106 7.00 -19.47 13.20
C GLY A 106 6.77 -18.24 14.09
N ILE A 107 6.31 -18.38 15.34
CA ILE A 107 6.06 -17.22 16.22
C ILE A 107 7.04 -17.21 17.39
N ALA A 108 8.11 -16.42 17.25
CA ALA A 108 9.06 -16.06 18.31
C ALA A 108 9.64 -14.66 18.03
N PHE A 109 9.83 -13.86 19.08
CA PHE A 109 10.42 -12.52 19.00
C PHE A 109 11.93 -12.55 19.27
N LEU A 110 12.63 -11.43 19.09
CA LEU A 110 14.04 -11.34 19.51
C LEU A 110 14.20 -11.62 21.00
N ASP A 111 15.32 -12.25 21.34
CA ASP A 111 15.65 -12.79 22.66
C ASP A 111 14.72 -13.93 23.16
N GLU A 112 13.74 -14.38 22.37
CA GLU A 112 12.94 -15.56 22.73
C GLU A 112 13.55 -16.88 22.22
N SER A 113 13.21 -17.97 22.91
CA SER A 113 13.67 -19.32 22.58
C SER A 113 13.05 -19.85 21.26
N CYS A 114 13.88 -20.55 20.49
CA CYS A 114 13.55 -21.09 19.18
C CYS A 114 14.26 -22.43 18.95
N GLU A 115 13.77 -23.21 17.98
CA GLU A 115 14.44 -24.45 17.55
C GLU A 115 14.98 -24.32 16.12
N ARG A 116 14.28 -23.56 15.28
CA ARG A 116 14.62 -23.36 13.87
C ARG A 116 14.56 -21.90 13.50
N ASP A 117 15.33 -21.54 12.48
CA ASP A 117 15.31 -20.23 11.82
C ASP A 117 13.90 -19.74 11.45
N GLU A 118 13.01 -20.65 11.07
CA GLU A 118 11.61 -20.35 10.74
C GLU A 118 10.86 -19.72 11.91
N ASP A 119 11.14 -20.14 13.15
CA ASP A 119 10.43 -19.71 14.36
C ASP A 119 10.55 -18.20 14.58
N CYS A 120 11.68 -17.61 14.19
CA CYS A 120 11.96 -16.19 14.36
C CYS A 120 11.50 -15.35 13.14
N ARG A 121 11.70 -15.89 11.92
CA ARG A 121 11.69 -15.12 10.66
C ARG A 121 10.33 -14.59 10.24
N LEU A 122 9.24 -15.20 10.70
CA LEU A 122 7.88 -14.83 10.29
C LEU A 122 7.43 -13.49 10.89
N VAL A 123 7.84 -13.23 12.13
CA VAL A 123 7.42 -12.08 12.93
C VAL A 123 8.51 -11.02 12.99
N VAL A 124 9.77 -11.44 13.07
CA VAL A 124 10.93 -10.56 12.93
C VAL A 124 11.70 -10.96 11.67
N PRO A 125 11.44 -10.33 10.51
CA PRO A 125 12.27 -10.48 9.33
C PRO A 125 13.75 -10.26 9.68
N TRP A 126 14.68 -10.91 8.96
CA TRP A 126 16.13 -10.82 9.21
C TRP A 126 16.64 -11.34 10.55
N SER A 127 15.82 -12.15 11.23
CA SER A 127 16.27 -13.01 12.31
C SER A 127 16.76 -14.38 11.81
N GLU A 128 17.40 -15.10 12.73
CA GLU A 128 17.77 -16.51 12.67
C GLU A 128 17.76 -17.09 14.10
N CYS A 129 17.69 -18.41 14.22
CA CYS A 129 17.75 -19.10 15.50
C CYS A 129 19.21 -19.47 15.82
N ARG A 130 19.89 -18.66 16.64
CA ARG A 130 21.30 -18.87 16.96
C ARG A 130 21.45 -19.30 18.41
N ALA A 131 22.02 -20.48 18.63
CA ALA A 131 22.18 -21.10 19.95
C ALA A 131 20.86 -21.21 20.76
N GLY A 132 19.75 -21.50 20.06
CA GLY A 132 18.42 -21.66 20.68
C GLY A 132 17.67 -20.37 20.99
N VAL A 133 18.19 -19.21 20.56
CA VAL A 133 17.56 -17.89 20.78
C VAL A 133 17.44 -17.12 19.45
N CYS A 134 16.33 -16.43 19.26
CA CYS A 134 16.09 -15.59 18.10
C CYS A 134 16.93 -14.31 18.16
N VAL A 135 17.82 -14.14 17.17
CA VAL A 135 18.71 -12.97 17.04
C VAL A 135 18.71 -12.45 15.61
N CYS A 136 19.15 -11.20 15.41
CA CYS A 136 19.42 -10.71 14.05
C CYS A 136 20.55 -11.51 13.38
N ARG A 137 20.44 -11.71 12.06
CA ARG A 137 21.48 -12.36 11.27
C ARG A 137 22.79 -11.56 11.27
N HIS A 138 23.86 -12.18 10.78
CA HIS A 138 25.11 -11.46 10.55
C HIS A 138 24.90 -10.26 9.59
N ALA A 139 25.67 -9.18 9.74
CA ALA A 139 25.52 -7.89 9.03
C ALA A 139 24.18 -7.13 9.22
N VAL A 140 23.28 -7.63 10.07
CA VAL A 140 21.99 -7.00 10.42
C VAL A 140 22.09 -6.38 11.82
N TYR A 141 21.46 -5.21 12.03
CA TYR A 141 21.43 -4.53 13.34
C TYR A 141 20.02 -4.51 13.94
N ARG A 142 19.95 -4.52 15.28
CA ARG A 142 18.71 -4.40 16.05
C ARG A 142 18.35 -2.93 16.26
N THR A 143 17.11 -2.56 15.99
CA THR A 143 16.57 -1.21 16.27
C THR A 143 16.15 -1.08 17.73
N ILE A 144 15.82 0.15 18.16
CA ILE A 144 15.23 0.41 19.48
C ILE A 144 13.78 -0.11 19.64
N GLU A 145 13.20 -0.67 18.58
CA GLU A 145 11.85 -1.24 18.57
C GLU A 145 11.84 -2.78 18.42
N ASP A 146 13.02 -3.41 18.56
CA ASP A 146 13.29 -4.84 18.39
C ASP A 146 13.09 -5.39 16.96
N GLU A 147 13.26 -4.53 15.95
CA GLU A 147 13.35 -4.96 14.55
C GLU A 147 14.80 -5.28 14.14
N CYS A 148 14.97 -6.17 13.17
CA CYS A 148 16.26 -6.47 12.55
C CYS A 148 16.36 -5.82 11.17
N VAL A 149 17.31 -4.88 11.00
CA VAL A 149 17.51 -4.08 9.77
C VAL A 149 18.90 -4.36 9.18
N PRO A 150 19.03 -4.72 7.88
CA PRO A 150 20.34 -4.91 7.26
C PRO A 150 21.13 -3.59 7.21
N ARG A 151 22.39 -3.59 7.69
CA ARG A 151 23.25 -2.39 7.67
C ARG A 151 23.58 -1.93 6.25
N GLY A 152 23.70 -2.88 5.33
CA GLY A 152 24.20 -2.68 3.98
C GLY A 152 25.72 -2.43 3.93
N GLU A 153 26.31 -2.76 2.78
CA GLU A 153 27.72 -2.51 2.48
C GLU A 153 27.83 -1.30 1.54
N MET A 154 28.71 -0.34 1.85
CA MET A 154 28.96 0.81 0.95
C MET A 154 30.06 0.44 -0.05
N VAL A 155 29.70 0.29 -1.32
CA VAL A 155 30.67 -0.01 -2.40
C VAL A 155 30.99 1.24 -3.22
N PRO A 156 32.25 1.50 -3.59
CA PRO A 156 32.61 2.60 -4.46
C PRO A 156 31.93 2.52 -5.83
N ALA A 157 31.33 3.61 -6.28
CA ALA A 157 30.61 3.70 -7.54
C ALA A 157 31.41 4.50 -8.58
N SER A 158 32.03 3.80 -9.53
CA SER A 158 32.89 4.41 -10.55
C SER A 158 32.09 5.09 -11.67
N GLY A 159 32.30 6.40 -11.88
CA GLY A 159 31.78 7.13 -13.04
C GLY A 159 30.28 7.46 -13.00
N GLY A 160 29.74 7.76 -11.82
CA GLY A 160 28.36 8.22 -11.67
C GLY A 160 28.15 9.17 -10.50
N ARG A 161 27.09 9.97 -10.60
CA ARG A 161 26.59 10.87 -9.56
C ARG A 161 25.13 10.53 -9.29
N ALA A 162 24.73 10.50 -8.03
CA ALA A 162 23.33 10.30 -7.65
C ALA A 162 22.50 11.52 -8.10
N ALA A 163 21.27 11.29 -8.56
CA ALA A 163 20.44 12.36 -9.08
C ALA A 163 20.03 13.34 -7.96
N ASP A 164 20.16 14.65 -8.19
CA ASP A 164 19.78 15.68 -7.19
C ASP A 164 18.29 15.63 -6.81
N SER A 165 17.45 14.98 -7.63
CA SER A 165 16.04 14.69 -7.33
C SER A 165 15.84 13.64 -6.21
N ALA A 166 16.86 12.85 -5.90
CA ALA A 166 16.88 11.84 -4.85
C ALA A 166 17.60 12.28 -3.57
N LEU A 167 18.16 13.50 -3.54
CA LEU A 167 18.87 14.03 -2.39
C LEU A 167 17.96 14.06 -1.15
N MET A 168 18.34 13.33 -0.11
CA MET A 168 17.66 13.30 1.18
C MET A 168 18.19 14.42 2.09
N ASN A 169 19.49 14.36 2.38
CA ASN A 169 20.17 15.16 3.38
C ASN A 169 21.56 15.56 2.86
N SER A 170 22.08 16.69 3.31
CA SER A 170 23.44 17.14 3.01
C SER A 170 24.00 17.97 4.17
N TRP A 171 25.27 17.77 4.49
CA TRP A 171 26.00 18.40 5.58
C TRP A 171 27.39 18.85 5.12
N PRO A 172 28.06 19.81 5.81
CA PRO A 172 29.44 20.18 5.50
C PRO A 172 30.38 18.97 5.45
N ALA A 173 31.43 19.03 4.62
CA ALA A 173 32.33 17.90 4.36
C ALA A 173 32.87 17.24 5.65
N THR A 174 32.59 15.95 5.79
CA THR A 174 33.23 15.03 6.74
C THR A 174 34.34 14.26 6.03
N ASP A 175 35.03 13.38 6.76
CA ASP A 175 35.76 12.30 6.11
C ASP A 175 34.81 11.30 5.41
N ALA A 176 35.39 10.42 4.59
CA ALA A 176 34.69 9.43 3.79
C ALA A 176 34.10 8.26 4.62
N GLU A 177 34.69 7.91 5.75
CA GLU A 177 34.22 6.81 6.61
C GLU A 177 32.94 7.23 7.33
N THR A 178 32.94 8.42 7.93
CA THR A 178 31.77 9.06 8.52
C THR A 178 30.65 9.26 7.49
N CYS A 179 30.97 9.70 6.27
CA CYS A 179 29.96 9.91 5.23
C CYS A 179 29.28 8.59 4.78
N GLN A 180 30.07 7.52 4.61
CA GLN A 180 29.55 6.18 4.33
C GLN A 180 28.73 5.62 5.52
N LEU A 181 29.24 5.76 6.74
CA LEU A 181 28.59 5.27 7.96
C LEU A 181 27.20 5.87 8.13
N MET A 182 27.03 7.18 7.89
CA MET A 182 25.73 7.85 7.93
C MET A 182 24.73 7.24 6.92
N CYS A 183 25.18 6.79 5.75
CA CYS A 183 24.31 6.06 4.81
C CYS A 183 23.99 4.63 5.27
N THR A 184 24.91 3.93 5.96
CA THR A 184 24.62 2.57 6.48
C THR A 184 23.54 2.57 7.55
N VAL A 185 23.54 3.56 8.46
CA VAL A 185 22.57 3.65 9.56
C VAL A 185 21.25 4.35 9.16
N GLU A 186 21.25 5.18 8.12
CA GLU A 186 20.01 5.72 7.55
C GLU A 186 19.30 4.65 6.70
N LEU A 187 18.05 4.38 7.06
CA LEU A 187 17.24 3.31 6.48
C LEU A 187 16.90 3.55 5.00
N HIS A 188 16.65 4.79 4.62
CA HIS A 188 16.22 5.16 3.27
C HIS A 188 17.38 5.53 2.34
N CYS A 189 18.62 5.55 2.84
CA CYS A 189 19.79 5.89 2.03
C CYS A 189 20.17 4.71 1.13
N LEU A 190 20.27 4.96 -0.17
CA LEU A 190 20.76 4.00 -1.18
C LEU A 190 22.08 4.43 -1.83
N ALA A 191 22.51 5.68 -1.65
CA ALA A 191 23.81 6.18 -2.07
C ALA A 191 24.30 7.37 -1.24
N ALA A 192 25.62 7.57 -1.21
CA ALA A 192 26.29 8.72 -0.64
C ALA A 192 27.24 9.38 -1.65
N GLU A 193 27.37 10.70 -1.60
CA GLU A 193 28.36 11.50 -2.34
C GLU A 193 29.12 12.40 -1.36
N LEU A 194 30.45 12.36 -1.39
CA LEU A 194 31.34 13.30 -0.71
C LEU A 194 32.01 14.20 -1.75
N THR A 195 31.85 15.51 -1.56
CA THR A 195 32.55 16.56 -2.29
C THR A 195 33.56 17.26 -1.36
N ALA A 196 34.31 18.23 -1.88
CA ALA A 196 35.20 19.06 -1.04
C ALA A 196 34.45 19.89 0.02
N ASP A 197 33.16 20.19 -0.22
CA ASP A 197 32.35 21.08 0.62
C ASP A 197 31.23 20.36 1.40
N SER A 198 30.79 19.17 0.96
CA SER A 198 29.65 18.46 1.56
C SER A 198 29.69 16.93 1.49
N CYS A 199 29.16 16.27 2.53
CA CYS A 199 28.67 14.90 2.48
C CYS A 199 27.15 14.90 2.23
N SER A 200 26.67 14.10 1.29
CA SER A 200 25.27 14.09 0.83
C SER A 200 24.72 12.67 0.69
N LEU A 201 23.49 12.44 1.12
CA LEU A 201 22.81 11.12 1.11
C LEU A 201 21.59 11.14 0.18
N PHE A 202 21.34 10.02 -0.52
CA PHE A 202 20.33 9.93 -1.57
C PHE A 202 19.44 8.69 -1.41
N SER A 203 18.16 8.83 -1.73
CA SER A 203 17.14 7.76 -1.66
C SER A 203 17.02 6.91 -2.93
N GLN A 204 17.98 7.06 -3.85
CA GLN A 204 18.09 6.29 -5.08
C GLN A 204 19.57 5.93 -5.32
N GLY A 205 19.81 4.87 -6.09
CA GLY A 205 21.16 4.49 -6.49
C GLY A 205 21.83 5.47 -7.46
N ILE A 206 23.12 5.28 -7.67
CA ILE A 206 23.94 6.17 -8.50
C ILE A 206 23.72 5.88 -9.99
N THR A 207 23.26 6.90 -10.73
CA THR A 207 23.17 6.86 -12.19
C THR A 207 24.50 7.24 -12.84
N LYS A 208 24.86 6.56 -13.93
CA LYS A 208 26.03 6.95 -14.75
C LYS A 208 25.80 8.34 -15.35
N SER A 209 26.72 9.25 -15.09
CA SER A 209 26.74 10.60 -15.64
C SER A 209 28.14 10.89 -16.15
N ALA A 210 28.24 11.44 -17.35
CA ALA A 210 29.50 12.04 -17.80
C ALA A 210 29.61 13.42 -17.13
N ASP A 211 30.46 13.54 -16.10
CA ASP A 211 31.45 14.63 -15.99
C ASP A 211 32.35 14.54 -14.74
N ASN A 212 33.66 14.72 -14.95
CA ASN A 212 34.70 15.26 -14.06
C ASN A 212 34.65 15.04 -12.53
N ASN A 213 34.99 13.81 -12.12
CA ASN A 213 36.25 13.52 -11.40
C ASN A 213 36.61 14.35 -10.13
N SER A 214 35.63 14.82 -9.34
CA SER A 214 35.85 15.64 -8.14
C SER A 214 35.00 15.28 -6.91
N SER A 215 34.07 14.32 -7.04
CA SER A 215 33.37 13.71 -5.91
C SER A 215 33.74 12.24 -5.74
N GLN A 216 33.64 11.75 -4.50
CA GLN A 216 33.68 10.32 -4.18
C GLN A 216 32.25 9.86 -3.94
N SER A 217 31.84 8.78 -4.60
CA SER A 217 30.44 8.31 -4.57
C SER A 217 30.40 6.82 -4.22
N TRP A 218 29.45 6.44 -3.37
CA TRP A 218 29.25 5.05 -2.93
C TRP A 218 27.77 4.66 -3.02
N ALA A 219 27.50 3.41 -3.45
CA ALA A 219 26.17 2.83 -3.41
C ALA A 219 26.04 1.91 -2.20
N LYS A 220 24.86 1.90 -1.55
CA LYS A 220 24.54 0.96 -0.46
C LYS A 220 24.00 -0.34 -1.05
N LEU A 221 24.82 -1.40 -1.03
CA LEU A 221 24.35 -2.75 -1.28
C LEU A 221 23.60 -3.24 -0.05
N LEU A 222 22.28 -3.38 -0.15
CA LEU A 222 21.51 -4.19 0.78
C LEU A 222 21.57 -5.63 0.31
N GLU A 223 22.15 -6.54 1.10
CA GLU A 223 21.89 -7.97 0.88
C GLU A 223 20.39 -8.21 1.09
N GLY A 224 19.72 -8.76 0.07
CA GLY A 224 18.32 -9.19 0.15
C GLY A 224 18.16 -10.47 1.00
N PRO A 225 16.93 -10.85 1.38
CA PRO A 225 16.67 -12.22 1.81
C PRO A 225 17.05 -13.22 0.68
N PRO A 226 17.14 -14.53 0.96
CA PRO A 226 17.08 -15.54 -0.10
C PRO A 226 15.83 -15.27 -0.94
N GLY A 227 16.03 -14.81 -2.18
CA GLY A 227 15.07 -13.94 -2.84
C GLY A 227 14.83 -14.30 -4.30
N ILE A 228 13.57 -14.19 -4.70
CA ILE A 228 13.13 -14.39 -6.07
C ILE A 228 13.79 -13.32 -6.95
N ARG A 229 14.49 -13.74 -8.01
CA ARG A 229 15.14 -12.83 -8.95
C ARG A 229 14.11 -12.17 -9.88
N PRO A 230 14.38 -10.99 -10.48
CA PRO A 230 13.41 -10.32 -11.36
C PRO A 230 12.93 -11.18 -12.55
N GLU A 231 13.77 -12.06 -13.08
CA GLU A 231 13.43 -13.03 -14.12
C GLU A 231 12.53 -14.21 -13.63
N GLU A 232 12.50 -14.44 -12.31
CA GLU A 232 11.66 -15.41 -11.61
C GLU A 232 10.34 -14.78 -11.14
N LEU A 233 9.93 -13.64 -11.72
CA LEU A 233 8.65 -12.97 -11.44
C LEU A 233 7.80 -12.76 -12.71
N PHE A 234 6.48 -12.93 -12.56
CA PHE A 234 5.47 -12.64 -13.58
C PHE A 234 4.48 -11.59 -13.02
N HIS A 235 4.06 -10.64 -13.85
CA HIS A 235 3.14 -9.58 -13.44
C HIS A 235 1.85 -9.60 -14.24
N PHE A 236 0.71 -9.65 -13.55
CA PHE A 236 -0.61 -9.53 -14.15
C PHE A 236 -1.54 -8.69 -13.27
N ASN A 237 -2.18 -7.67 -13.86
CA ASN A 237 -3.20 -6.82 -13.24
C ASN A 237 -2.85 -6.30 -11.83
N GLY A 238 -1.64 -5.74 -11.66
CA GLY A 238 -1.15 -5.20 -10.37
C GLY A 238 -0.65 -6.26 -9.38
N THR A 239 -0.76 -7.54 -9.72
CA THR A 239 -0.34 -8.68 -8.87
C THR A 239 0.94 -9.30 -9.42
N TRP A 240 1.88 -9.61 -8.53
CA TRP A 240 3.12 -10.30 -8.85
C TRP A 240 3.04 -11.76 -8.44
N PHE A 241 3.55 -12.64 -9.30
CA PHE A 241 3.56 -14.08 -9.14
C PHE A 241 4.99 -14.60 -9.26
N ILE A 242 5.32 -15.69 -8.58
CA ILE A 242 6.59 -16.38 -8.78
C ILE A 242 6.52 -17.12 -10.12
N ASN A 243 7.37 -16.72 -11.07
CA ASN A 243 7.50 -17.30 -12.40
C ASN A 243 8.30 -18.61 -12.31
N THR A 244 7.71 -19.63 -11.69
CA THR A 244 8.33 -20.94 -11.52
C THR A 244 7.25 -22.02 -11.52
N VAL A 245 7.38 -23.01 -12.39
CA VAL A 245 6.48 -24.17 -12.43
C VAL A 245 6.67 -24.98 -11.16
N THR A 246 5.61 -25.11 -10.36
CA THR A 246 5.65 -25.84 -9.09
C THR A 246 5.48 -27.35 -9.27
N PRO A 247 6.08 -28.16 -8.39
CA PRO A 247 5.71 -29.57 -8.26
C PRO A 247 4.32 -29.69 -7.61
N PRO A 248 3.60 -30.80 -7.83
CA PRO A 248 2.44 -31.13 -7.00
C PRO A 248 2.86 -31.35 -5.54
N LEU A 249 2.14 -30.73 -4.60
CA LEU A 249 2.35 -30.83 -3.15
C LEU A 249 1.00 -30.83 -2.41
N ASP A 250 0.98 -31.18 -1.11
CA ASP A 250 -0.17 -30.90 -0.24
C ASP A 250 -0.32 -29.39 -0.01
N TYR A 251 -1.53 -28.93 0.33
CA TYR A 251 -1.84 -27.50 0.44
C TYR A 251 -0.93 -26.76 1.44
N LEU A 252 -0.59 -27.42 2.54
CA LEU A 252 0.16 -26.81 3.64
C LEU A 252 1.66 -26.75 3.35
N THR A 253 2.21 -27.73 2.63
CA THR A 253 3.59 -27.67 2.10
C THR A 253 3.69 -26.73 0.90
N ALA A 254 2.67 -26.63 0.05
CA ALA A 254 2.57 -25.60 -0.99
C ALA A 254 2.54 -24.17 -0.39
N SER A 255 1.77 -23.98 0.69
CA SER A 255 1.74 -22.73 1.47
C SER A 255 3.12 -22.38 2.03
N GLY A 256 3.81 -23.36 2.63
CA GLY A 256 5.20 -23.21 3.09
C GLY A 256 6.17 -22.83 1.97
N PHE A 257 6.10 -23.51 0.82
CA PHE A 257 6.95 -23.21 -0.35
C PHE A 257 6.77 -21.76 -0.84
N CYS A 258 5.54 -21.23 -0.84
CA CYS A 258 5.32 -19.83 -1.17
C CYS A 258 5.83 -18.88 -0.08
N ALA A 259 5.61 -19.22 1.20
CA ALA A 259 6.03 -18.40 2.35
C ALA A 259 7.56 -18.27 2.45
N GLU A 260 8.31 -19.36 2.20
CA GLU A 260 9.78 -19.37 2.07
C GLU A 260 10.31 -18.31 1.08
N ARG A 261 9.50 -17.98 0.07
CA ARG A 261 9.85 -17.08 -1.04
C ARG A 261 9.21 -15.69 -0.91
N GLY A 262 8.59 -15.37 0.24
CA GLY A 262 7.94 -14.07 0.47
C GLY A 262 6.59 -13.92 -0.23
N GLY A 263 5.88 -15.03 -0.46
CA GLY A 263 4.56 -15.08 -1.06
C GLY A 263 3.57 -15.97 -0.31
N ILE A 264 2.43 -16.22 -0.94
CA ILE A 264 1.35 -17.11 -0.51
C ILE A 264 0.91 -17.96 -1.71
N VAL A 265 0.28 -19.12 -1.48
CA VAL A 265 -0.49 -19.77 -2.56
C VAL A 265 -1.54 -18.76 -3.02
N TRP A 266 -1.60 -18.49 -4.33
CA TRP A 266 -2.46 -17.46 -4.89
C TRP A 266 -3.93 -17.74 -4.54
N PRO A 267 -4.67 -16.80 -3.90
CA PRO A 267 -6.02 -17.06 -3.41
C PRO A 267 -7.10 -17.26 -4.49
N GLY A 268 -6.71 -17.36 -5.76
CA GLY A 268 -7.64 -17.27 -6.89
C GLY A 268 -8.01 -15.82 -7.21
N GLY A 269 -8.70 -15.63 -8.32
CA GLY A 269 -9.11 -14.31 -8.80
C GLY A 269 -10.29 -14.42 -9.77
N SER A 270 -10.35 -13.56 -10.78
CA SER A 270 -11.31 -13.73 -11.88
C SER A 270 -10.89 -14.88 -12.81
N ALA A 271 -11.85 -15.39 -13.57
CA ALA A 271 -11.59 -16.40 -14.60
C ALA A 271 -10.55 -15.95 -15.65
N ASP A 272 -10.41 -14.64 -15.89
CA ASP A 272 -9.38 -14.09 -16.77
C ASP A 272 -7.99 -14.05 -16.15
N ALA A 273 -7.89 -14.00 -14.81
CA ALA A 273 -6.62 -14.17 -14.11
C ALA A 273 -6.16 -15.63 -14.16
N GLU A 274 -7.06 -16.60 -13.93
CA GLU A 274 -6.76 -18.03 -14.12
C GLU A 274 -6.25 -18.29 -15.55
N ARG A 275 -7.02 -17.88 -16.57
CA ARG A 275 -6.61 -18.00 -17.99
C ARG A 275 -5.34 -17.20 -18.35
N ALA A 276 -4.97 -16.17 -17.59
CA ALA A 276 -3.71 -15.45 -17.82
C ALA A 276 -2.50 -16.22 -17.26
N LEU A 277 -2.66 -16.87 -16.10
CA LEU A 277 -1.62 -17.67 -15.45
C LEU A 277 -1.43 -19.03 -16.16
N GLU A 278 -2.50 -19.61 -16.70
CA GLU A 278 -2.46 -20.73 -17.64
C GLU A 278 -1.63 -20.36 -18.89
N ARG A 279 -1.96 -19.25 -19.57
CA ARG A 279 -1.20 -18.78 -20.75
C ARG A 279 0.26 -18.39 -20.44
N ALA A 280 0.59 -18.10 -19.19
CA ALA A 280 1.96 -17.88 -18.73
C ALA A 280 2.71 -19.19 -18.41
N GLY A 281 2.03 -20.35 -18.42
CA GLY A 281 2.60 -21.65 -18.06
C GLY A 281 2.78 -21.87 -16.55
N LEU A 282 2.13 -21.05 -15.71
CA LEU A 282 2.23 -21.10 -14.25
C LEU A 282 1.15 -21.98 -13.60
N LEU A 283 0.01 -22.11 -14.25
CA LEU A 283 -1.00 -23.12 -13.95
C LEU A 283 -0.87 -24.27 -14.96
N PRO A 284 -1.18 -25.51 -14.57
CA PRO A 284 -1.24 -26.61 -15.52
C PRO A 284 -2.43 -26.42 -16.50
N PRO A 285 -2.37 -27.00 -17.71
CA PRO A 285 -3.50 -27.02 -18.62
C PRO A 285 -4.57 -28.04 -18.16
N PRO A 286 -5.82 -27.95 -18.62
CA PRO A 286 -6.83 -28.96 -18.34
C PRO A 286 -6.38 -30.35 -18.84
N PRO A 287 -6.67 -31.45 -18.11
CA PRO A 287 -7.57 -31.56 -16.96
C PRO A 287 -6.87 -31.57 -15.58
N ASP A 288 -5.66 -31.02 -15.45
CA ASP A 288 -4.90 -31.06 -14.19
C ASP A 288 -5.39 -30.00 -13.19
N ASN A 289 -5.84 -30.43 -12.00
CA ASN A 289 -6.31 -29.54 -10.93
C ASN A 289 -5.13 -28.84 -10.20
N PHE A 290 -5.35 -27.59 -9.74
CA PHE A 290 -4.38 -26.81 -8.96
C PHE A 290 -5.00 -26.22 -7.68
N TRP A 291 -4.16 -25.97 -6.66
CA TRP A 291 -4.56 -25.31 -5.43
C TRP A 291 -4.88 -23.83 -5.65
N LEU A 292 -6.03 -23.42 -5.13
CA LEU A 292 -6.34 -22.04 -4.84
C LEU A 292 -5.98 -21.78 -3.37
N GLY A 293 -5.49 -20.58 -3.05
CA GLY A 293 -5.17 -20.17 -1.68
C GLY A 293 -6.43 -19.88 -0.88
N LEU A 294 -7.19 -20.92 -0.58
CA LEU A 294 -8.52 -20.91 0.00
C LEU A 294 -8.64 -22.13 0.92
N ASP A 295 -8.92 -21.87 2.19
CA ASP A 295 -9.10 -22.91 3.22
C ASP A 295 -10.07 -22.45 4.30
N ASP A 296 -10.82 -23.37 4.91
CA ASP A 296 -11.68 -23.10 6.06
C ASP A 296 -11.22 -23.84 7.34
N ILE A 297 -9.99 -24.38 7.33
CA ILE A 297 -9.28 -25.06 8.43
C ILE A 297 -9.44 -24.36 9.80
N THR A 298 -9.58 -23.03 9.83
CA THR A 298 -9.79 -22.25 11.06
C THR A 298 -11.24 -22.19 11.56
N SER A 299 -12.23 -22.38 10.70
CA SER A 299 -13.65 -22.38 11.02
C SER A 299 -14.46 -23.01 9.88
N GLU A 300 -14.83 -24.28 10.04
CA GLU A 300 -15.77 -25.04 9.22
C GLU A 300 -16.89 -24.16 8.61
N GLY A 301 -17.03 -24.22 7.28
CA GLY A 301 -18.00 -23.46 6.49
C GLY A 301 -17.66 -21.97 6.30
N GLN A 302 -16.49 -21.49 6.76
CA GLN A 302 -16.03 -20.10 6.59
C GLN A 302 -14.69 -20.04 5.85
N PHE A 303 -14.73 -20.33 4.55
CA PHE A 303 -13.57 -20.26 3.67
C PHE A 303 -12.88 -18.89 3.69
N MET A 304 -11.57 -18.94 3.92
CA MET A 304 -10.66 -17.82 4.05
C MET A 304 -9.66 -17.82 2.91
N ARG A 305 -9.40 -16.65 2.33
CA ARG A 305 -8.31 -16.45 1.36
C ARG A 305 -6.97 -16.45 2.09
N SER A 306 -5.94 -17.00 1.45
CA SER A 306 -4.55 -17.01 1.92
C SER A 306 -3.93 -15.61 2.10
N ASP A 307 -4.57 -14.56 1.57
CA ASP A 307 -4.24 -13.15 1.83
C ASP A 307 -4.94 -12.56 3.08
N GLY A 308 -5.71 -13.37 3.80
CA GLY A 308 -6.41 -13.02 5.03
C GLY A 308 -7.83 -12.48 4.86
N ARG A 309 -8.36 -12.34 3.62
CA ARG A 309 -9.72 -11.86 3.37
C ARG A 309 -10.75 -13.00 3.35
N PRO A 310 -11.98 -12.82 3.86
CA PRO A 310 -13.05 -13.80 3.69
C PRO A 310 -13.30 -14.10 2.21
N ALA A 311 -13.58 -15.36 1.86
CA ALA A 311 -13.86 -15.77 0.50
C ALA A 311 -15.36 -15.64 0.18
N THR A 312 -15.81 -14.40 -0.07
CA THR A 312 -17.22 -14.11 -0.37
C THR A 312 -17.62 -14.33 -1.83
N ASP A 313 -16.64 -14.55 -2.71
CA ASP A 313 -16.76 -14.57 -4.17
C ASP A 313 -16.27 -15.91 -4.78
N ILE A 314 -16.66 -17.02 -4.14
CA ILE A 314 -16.28 -18.38 -4.53
C ILE A 314 -17.10 -18.88 -5.73
N ARG A 315 -16.46 -19.58 -6.67
CA ARG A 315 -17.09 -20.24 -7.82
C ARG A 315 -17.19 -21.75 -7.64
N TRP A 316 -17.98 -22.17 -6.65
CA TRP A 316 -18.25 -23.58 -6.41
C TRP A 316 -18.85 -24.26 -7.64
N SER A 317 -18.46 -25.52 -7.86
CA SER A 317 -19.10 -26.40 -8.82
C SER A 317 -20.54 -26.76 -8.41
N SER A 318 -21.28 -27.40 -9.32
CA SER A 318 -22.61 -27.94 -9.00
C SER A 318 -22.52 -28.99 -7.90
N ASN A 319 -23.27 -28.77 -6.81
CA ASN A 319 -23.25 -29.54 -5.57
C ASN A 319 -22.00 -29.36 -4.69
N GLN A 320 -21.18 -28.33 -4.91
CA GLN A 320 -20.09 -27.97 -4.00
C GLN A 320 -20.42 -26.70 -3.17
N PRO A 321 -19.88 -26.54 -1.94
CA PRO A 321 -19.04 -27.50 -1.24
C PRO A 321 -19.85 -28.63 -0.59
N ASP A 322 -19.37 -29.87 -0.64
CA ASP A 322 -20.01 -31.06 -0.06
C ASP A 322 -19.27 -31.63 1.16
N ASN A 323 -18.10 -31.09 1.52
CA ASN A 323 -17.26 -31.45 2.66
C ASN A 323 -17.22 -32.97 2.90
N PHE A 324 -16.70 -33.72 1.91
CA PHE A 324 -16.85 -35.17 1.89
C PHE A 324 -16.21 -35.84 3.11
N GLN A 325 -17.05 -36.46 3.94
CA GLN A 325 -16.67 -37.12 5.21
C GLN A 325 -16.16 -36.15 6.30
N ASP A 326 -16.61 -34.89 6.30
CA ASP A 326 -16.26 -33.86 7.31
C ASP A 326 -14.73 -33.58 7.37
N ASN A 327 -14.04 -33.60 6.22
CA ASN A 327 -12.56 -33.58 6.13
C ASN A 327 -11.99 -32.73 4.97
N GLU A 328 -12.81 -32.02 4.19
CA GLU A 328 -12.37 -31.34 2.96
C GLU A 328 -12.23 -29.82 3.16
N ASN A 329 -11.10 -29.42 3.74
CA ASN A 329 -10.89 -28.06 4.28
C ASN A 329 -10.09 -27.11 3.34
N CYS A 330 -9.78 -27.51 2.11
CA CYS A 330 -8.91 -26.77 1.17
C CYS A 330 -9.47 -26.76 -0.25
N VAL A 331 -9.34 -25.66 -1.01
CA VAL A 331 -10.01 -25.53 -2.33
C VAL A 331 -9.06 -25.73 -3.52
N GLU A 332 -9.46 -26.58 -4.45
CA GLU A 332 -8.86 -26.78 -5.76
C GLU A 332 -9.72 -26.22 -6.91
N SER A 333 -9.09 -25.98 -8.07
CA SER A 333 -9.80 -25.84 -9.34
C SER A 333 -10.25 -27.22 -9.85
N TRP A 334 -11.47 -27.33 -10.37
CA TRP A 334 -11.88 -28.42 -11.27
C TRP A 334 -11.81 -28.02 -12.75
N GLU A 335 -12.13 -26.76 -13.06
CA GLU A 335 -12.03 -26.22 -14.42
C GLU A 335 -11.52 -24.78 -14.40
N ILE A 336 -10.56 -24.47 -15.29
CA ILE A 336 -9.88 -23.17 -15.36
C ILE A 336 -10.87 -22.04 -15.67
N GLY A 337 -11.20 -21.27 -14.64
CA GLY A 337 -12.09 -20.13 -14.69
C GLY A 337 -13.59 -20.46 -14.70
N SER A 338 -14.00 -21.71 -14.43
CA SER A 338 -15.42 -22.11 -14.38
C SER A 338 -15.86 -22.86 -13.11
N ALA A 339 -15.03 -23.71 -12.50
CA ALA A 339 -15.45 -24.53 -11.36
C ALA A 339 -14.35 -24.76 -10.32
N TRP A 340 -14.69 -24.56 -9.04
CA TRP A 340 -13.85 -24.85 -7.86
C TRP A 340 -14.52 -25.89 -6.96
N ASN A 341 -13.71 -26.55 -6.13
CA ASN A 341 -14.10 -27.71 -5.30
C ASN A 341 -13.26 -27.76 -4.01
N ASP A 342 -13.88 -28.03 -2.87
CA ASP A 342 -13.21 -28.35 -1.61
C ASP A 342 -12.72 -29.80 -1.63
N VAL A 343 -11.54 -30.04 -1.06
CA VAL A 343 -10.87 -31.33 -1.07
C VAL A 343 -10.02 -31.50 0.20
N GLU A 344 -9.76 -32.75 0.59
CA GLU A 344 -8.78 -33.04 1.64
C GLU A 344 -7.43 -32.36 1.34
N CYS A 345 -6.96 -31.52 2.27
CA CYS A 345 -5.74 -30.71 2.14
C CYS A 345 -4.45 -31.51 1.86
N GLY A 346 -4.46 -32.83 2.10
CA GLY A 346 -3.36 -33.76 1.80
C GLY A 346 -3.25 -34.16 0.33
N ALA A 347 -4.25 -33.84 -0.49
CA ALA A 347 -4.24 -34.08 -1.94
C ALA A 347 -3.01 -33.44 -2.60
N GLN A 348 -2.44 -34.08 -3.62
CA GLN A 348 -1.27 -33.53 -4.32
C GLN A 348 -1.72 -32.70 -5.52
N ARG A 349 -1.49 -31.38 -5.49
CA ARG A 349 -1.84 -30.43 -6.56
C ARG A 349 -0.72 -29.44 -6.84
N ARG A 350 -0.64 -28.96 -8.09
CA ARG A 350 0.21 -27.80 -8.41
C ARG A 350 -0.39 -26.53 -7.84
N PHE A 351 0.38 -25.45 -7.81
CA PHE A 351 -0.03 -24.18 -7.23
C PHE A 351 0.77 -23.04 -7.87
N VAL A 352 0.26 -21.82 -7.85
CA VAL A 352 1.06 -20.63 -8.19
C VAL A 352 1.20 -19.75 -6.96
N CYS A 353 2.41 -19.29 -6.69
CA CYS A 353 2.66 -18.40 -5.56
C CYS A 353 2.42 -16.95 -6.00
N GLN A 354 1.49 -16.24 -5.34
CA GLN A 354 1.44 -14.79 -5.39
C GLN A 354 2.53 -14.23 -4.47
N SER A 355 3.41 -13.39 -5.00
CA SER A 355 4.39 -12.66 -4.19
C SER A 355 3.68 -11.57 -3.38
N LEU A 356 3.95 -11.50 -2.07
CA LEU A 356 3.40 -10.45 -1.20
C LEU A 356 4.21 -9.15 -1.27
N GLY A 357 5.42 -9.17 -1.83
CA GLY A 357 6.24 -7.99 -2.10
C GLY A 357 6.64 -7.16 -0.86
N ARG A 358 6.56 -7.74 0.35
CA ARG A 358 6.69 -7.01 1.63
C ARG A 358 7.80 -7.56 2.52
N ASN A 359 8.77 -6.71 2.82
CA ASN A 359 9.40 -6.71 4.15
C ASN A 359 8.34 -6.23 5.15
N VAL A 360 8.06 -7.01 6.20
CA VAL A 360 6.85 -6.84 7.04
C VAL A 360 6.81 -5.48 7.78
N SER A 361 7.96 -4.87 8.04
CA SER A 361 8.09 -3.61 8.78
C SER A 361 8.00 -2.32 7.95
N LEU A 362 8.15 -2.34 6.61
CA LEU A 362 8.43 -1.11 5.83
C LEU A 362 7.54 -0.83 4.61
N GLY A 363 6.58 -1.71 4.28
CA GLY A 363 5.47 -1.37 3.37
C GLY A 363 5.81 -1.02 1.92
N ARG A 364 7.05 -1.24 1.46
CA ARG A 364 7.50 -1.05 0.06
C ARG A 364 8.35 -2.22 -0.41
N PRO A 365 8.33 -2.59 -1.71
CA PRO A 365 9.22 -3.59 -2.26
C PRO A 365 10.64 -3.04 -2.37
N ALA A 366 11.64 -3.86 -2.02
CA ALA A 366 13.05 -3.52 -2.20
C ALA A 366 13.84 -4.77 -2.61
N TRP A 367 14.43 -4.71 -3.80
CA TRP A 367 15.43 -5.65 -4.29
C TRP A 367 16.53 -4.87 -4.99
N LEU A 368 17.77 -5.33 -4.82
CA LEU A 368 19.00 -4.76 -5.37
C LEU A 368 19.90 -5.91 -5.81
N THR A 369 20.28 -5.97 -7.09
CA THR A 369 21.23 -7.00 -7.58
C THR A 369 22.12 -6.49 -8.70
N SER A 370 23.40 -6.30 -8.40
CA SER A 370 24.52 -6.75 -9.25
C SER A 370 25.78 -6.88 -8.40
N ARG A 371 26.48 -8.02 -8.49
CA ARG A 371 27.82 -8.19 -7.87
C ARG A 371 28.96 -7.67 -8.75
N ASN A 372 28.66 -7.14 -9.94
CA ASN A 372 29.64 -6.57 -10.85
C ASN A 372 29.63 -5.04 -10.71
N GLY A 373 30.71 -4.46 -10.16
CA GLY A 373 30.85 -3.02 -9.88
C GLY A 373 30.93 -2.08 -11.09
N ASN A 374 30.37 -2.49 -12.23
CA ASN A 374 30.21 -1.68 -13.44
C ASN A 374 28.74 -1.27 -13.69
N ASP A 375 27.76 -1.85 -13.00
CA ASP A 375 26.33 -1.57 -13.20
C ASP A 375 25.70 -0.89 -11.98
N PRO A 376 24.74 0.03 -12.19
CA PRO A 376 24.19 0.84 -11.11
C PRO A 376 23.28 0.03 -10.17
N ALA A 377 23.25 0.43 -8.90
CA ALA A 377 22.34 -0.11 -7.89
C ALA A 377 20.89 0.30 -8.15
N LEU A 378 20.18 -0.47 -8.98
CA LEU A 378 18.77 -0.24 -9.33
C LEU A 378 17.85 -0.57 -8.14
N GLY A 379 17.51 0.44 -7.34
CA GLY A 379 16.62 0.31 -6.20
C GLY A 379 15.16 0.48 -6.59
N THR A 380 14.37 -0.58 -6.44
CA THR A 380 12.88 -0.61 -6.50
C THR A 380 12.21 -0.49 -7.87
N ASP A 381 12.83 0.07 -8.91
CA ASP A 381 12.30 0.10 -10.28
C ASP A 381 13.21 -0.60 -11.32
N GLY A 382 12.85 -1.84 -11.66
CA GLY A 382 13.56 -2.69 -12.64
C GLY A 382 13.38 -2.29 -14.10
N LEU A 383 13.60 -1.01 -14.44
CA LEU A 383 13.46 -0.48 -15.81
C LEU A 383 14.81 0.02 -16.37
N LEU A 384 15.65 -0.92 -16.83
CA LEU A 384 16.81 -0.59 -17.66
C LEU A 384 16.37 -0.16 -19.07
N LEU A 385 16.73 1.04 -19.47
CA LEU A 385 16.61 1.51 -20.86
C LEU A 385 17.84 1.13 -21.69
N GLU A 386 17.82 -0.09 -22.26
CA GLU A 386 18.63 -0.54 -23.42
C GLU A 386 20.17 -0.63 -23.24
N PRO A 387 20.95 -1.30 -24.14
CA PRO A 387 20.63 -2.44 -25.01
C PRO A 387 21.69 -3.57 -24.90
N VAL A 388 21.40 -4.70 -24.24
CA VAL A 388 22.37 -5.83 -24.16
C VAL A 388 22.25 -6.77 -25.38
N ARG A 389 23.19 -6.65 -26.32
CA ARG A 389 23.34 -7.57 -27.47
C ARG A 389 24.12 -8.85 -27.10
N SER A 390 23.45 -9.99 -26.91
CA SER A 390 24.11 -11.30 -27.15
C SER A 390 23.17 -12.50 -27.38
N ARG A 391 22.89 -12.76 -28.67
CA ARG A 391 22.84 -14.10 -29.30
C ARG A 391 22.08 -15.25 -28.61
N ALA A 392 20.80 -15.38 -28.95
CA ALA A 392 20.27 -16.65 -29.46
C ALA A 392 19.66 -16.40 -30.85
N LEU A 393 19.72 -17.37 -31.77
CA LEU A 393 19.21 -17.18 -33.15
C LEU A 393 17.84 -17.85 -33.32
N GLN A 394 16.91 -17.17 -34.01
CA GLN A 394 16.31 -17.65 -35.26
C GLN A 394 15.53 -16.52 -35.99
N ARG A 395 14.92 -16.83 -37.14
CA ARG A 395 14.66 -15.85 -38.22
C ARG A 395 13.20 -15.39 -38.33
N ARG A 396 12.99 -14.15 -38.79
CA ARG A 396 11.69 -13.66 -39.28
C ARG A 396 11.29 -14.32 -40.60
N GLN A 397 10.00 -14.53 -40.78
CA GLN A 397 9.29 -14.09 -41.99
C GLN A 397 8.00 -13.34 -41.56
N SER A 398 7.70 -12.24 -42.24
CA SER A 398 6.54 -11.34 -41.99
C SER A 398 5.49 -11.42 -43.27
N TRP A 399 3.28 -12.11 -43.54
CA TRP A 399 2.12 -12.34 -44.51
C TRP A 399 0.99 -11.29 -44.39
N THR A 400 0.13 -11.20 -45.42
CA THR A 400 -0.89 -10.15 -45.61
C THR A 400 -2.25 -10.73 -46.01
N VAL A 401 -3.36 -10.18 -45.49
CA VAL A 401 -4.76 -10.49 -45.87
C VAL A 401 -5.58 -9.19 -45.95
N ASP A 402 -6.54 -9.13 -46.88
CA ASP A 402 -7.38 -7.95 -47.11
C ASP A 402 -8.83 -8.07 -46.63
N LEU A 403 -9.41 -6.94 -46.21
CA LEU A 403 -10.80 -6.72 -45.83
C LEU A 403 -11.19 -5.29 -46.24
N GLY A 404 -12.04 -5.14 -47.26
CA GLY A 404 -12.21 -3.89 -48.01
C GLY A 404 -13.12 -2.82 -47.41
N ARG A 405 -12.78 -2.27 -46.23
CA ARG A 405 -13.26 -0.96 -45.73
C ARG A 405 -12.16 -0.23 -44.97
N GLU A 406 -12.20 1.10 -44.99
CA GLU A 406 -11.19 1.92 -44.32
C GLU A 406 -11.34 1.87 -42.79
N HIS A 407 -10.24 1.53 -42.11
CA HIS A 407 -10.04 1.66 -40.67
C HIS A 407 -8.68 2.32 -40.44
N GLN A 408 -8.52 3.13 -39.39
CA GLN A 408 -7.23 3.76 -39.10
C GLN A 408 -6.29 2.73 -38.45
N VAL A 409 -5.28 2.28 -39.20
CA VAL A 409 -4.36 1.21 -38.76
C VAL A 409 -3.22 1.78 -37.92
N VAL A 410 -3.15 1.38 -36.66
CA VAL A 410 -2.07 1.78 -35.72
C VAL A 410 -0.89 0.79 -35.64
N GLY A 411 -0.97 -0.35 -36.35
CA GLY A 411 0.15 -1.31 -36.44
C GLY A 411 -0.19 -2.57 -37.27
N PHE A 412 0.83 -3.32 -37.65
CA PHE A 412 0.72 -4.61 -38.36
C PHE A 412 1.47 -5.71 -37.60
N LEU A 413 0.90 -6.92 -37.56
CA LEU A 413 1.54 -8.13 -37.03
C LEU A 413 1.49 -9.24 -38.10
N TYR A 414 2.57 -10.02 -38.24
CA TYR A 414 2.78 -10.99 -39.32
C TYR A 414 3.48 -12.21 -38.72
N VAL A 415 2.84 -13.38 -38.74
CA VAL A 415 3.30 -14.59 -38.03
C VAL A 415 3.63 -15.69 -39.04
N PRO A 416 4.84 -16.27 -39.02
CA PRO A 416 5.20 -17.44 -39.83
C PRO A 416 4.90 -18.75 -39.07
N PRO A 417 4.60 -19.87 -39.79
CA PRO A 417 4.47 -21.18 -39.17
C PRO A 417 5.83 -21.76 -38.72
N PRO A 418 5.85 -22.69 -37.75
CA PRO A 418 7.08 -23.20 -37.15
C PRO A 418 7.78 -24.29 -38.01
N GLY A 419 8.74 -23.87 -38.84
CA GLY A 419 9.82 -24.73 -39.33
C GLY A 419 9.87 -24.95 -40.84
N GLY A 420 11.10 -25.10 -41.36
CA GLY A 420 11.38 -25.38 -42.77
C GLY A 420 11.60 -24.15 -43.65
N ALA A 421 12.24 -24.37 -44.80
CA ALA A 421 12.35 -23.38 -45.89
C ALA A 421 11.46 -23.79 -47.07
N ASP A 422 11.26 -22.86 -48.00
CA ASP A 422 10.70 -23.08 -49.34
C ASP A 422 9.25 -23.62 -49.42
N SER A 423 8.31 -22.91 -48.80
CA SER A 423 6.97 -22.73 -49.39
C SER A 423 6.35 -21.38 -48.98
N LEU A 424 5.52 -20.81 -49.88
CA LEU A 424 4.92 -19.48 -49.71
C LEU A 424 3.50 -19.60 -49.14
N GLY A 425 3.34 -19.56 -47.82
CA GLY A 425 2.01 -19.51 -47.19
C GLY A 425 2.00 -19.14 -45.70
N GLY A 426 0.98 -18.37 -45.30
CA GLY A 426 0.71 -17.94 -43.93
C GLY A 426 -0.27 -16.76 -43.92
N THR A 427 -0.66 -16.27 -42.73
CA THR A 427 -1.87 -15.45 -42.56
C THR A 427 -1.60 -14.17 -41.78
N MET A 428 -2.32 -13.09 -42.13
CA MET A 428 -2.35 -11.83 -41.36
C MET A 428 -3.67 -11.68 -40.62
N VAL A 429 -3.64 -11.04 -39.46
CA VAL A 429 -4.83 -10.65 -38.70
C VAL A 429 -4.79 -9.14 -38.46
N ARG A 430 -5.91 -8.45 -38.68
CA ARG A 430 -6.09 -7.02 -38.34
C ARG A 430 -6.71 -6.90 -36.95
N VAL A 431 -6.26 -5.95 -36.15
CA VAL A 431 -6.84 -5.61 -34.84
C VAL A 431 -7.33 -4.17 -34.88
N GLY A 432 -8.60 -3.96 -34.54
CA GLY A 432 -9.20 -2.63 -34.37
C GLY A 432 -9.43 -2.32 -32.89
N SER A 433 -9.31 -1.05 -32.51
CA SER A 433 -9.49 -0.58 -31.14
C SER A 433 -10.92 -0.12 -30.87
N ASP A 434 -11.76 -0.98 -30.28
CA ASP A 434 -12.95 -0.54 -29.53
C ASP A 434 -13.49 -1.66 -28.61
N ALA A 435 -12.93 -1.78 -27.40
CA ALA A 435 -13.41 -2.70 -26.35
C ALA A 435 -12.91 -2.31 -24.92
N LEU A 436 -12.88 -1.02 -24.57
CA LEU A 436 -12.42 -0.57 -23.23
C LEU A 436 -13.53 -0.55 -22.16
N ARG A 437 -13.86 -1.75 -21.65
CA ARG A 437 -14.50 -2.01 -20.34
C ARG A 437 -13.85 -3.29 -19.77
N THR A 438 -13.68 -3.49 -18.47
CA THR A 438 -14.44 -2.97 -17.31
C THR A 438 -13.56 -2.31 -16.22
N GLY A 439 -14.21 -1.53 -15.35
CA GLY A 439 -13.68 -1.11 -14.04
C GLY A 439 -14.04 -2.12 -12.94
N PRO A 440 -13.92 -1.74 -11.65
CA PRO A 440 -14.17 -2.63 -10.51
C PRO A 440 -15.65 -3.04 -10.38
N ALA A 441 -15.89 -4.18 -9.73
CA ALA A 441 -17.23 -4.66 -9.41
C ALA A 441 -17.90 -3.79 -8.34
N VAL A 442 -19.22 -3.64 -8.47
CA VAL A 442 -20.13 -3.03 -7.48
C VAL A 442 -20.62 -4.15 -6.55
N PRO A 443 -20.94 -3.90 -5.26
CA PRO A 443 -21.58 -4.90 -4.41
C PRO A 443 -22.92 -5.37 -5.02
N GLU A 444 -23.17 -6.68 -4.99
CA GLU A 444 -24.49 -7.21 -5.29
C GLU A 444 -25.50 -6.82 -4.18
N ASP A 445 -26.80 -6.98 -4.45
CA ASP A 445 -27.97 -6.41 -3.73
C ASP A 445 -28.28 -4.91 -3.96
N GLY A 446 -27.51 -4.20 -4.79
CA GLY A 446 -27.83 -2.83 -5.23
C GLY A 446 -28.34 -2.76 -6.68
N GLU A 447 -29.27 -1.83 -6.96
CA GLU A 447 -29.56 -1.41 -8.34
C GLU A 447 -28.28 -0.87 -9.02
N PRO A 448 -28.14 -1.03 -10.36
CA PRO A 448 -26.97 -0.52 -11.08
C PRO A 448 -26.80 0.99 -10.82
N PRO A 449 -25.58 1.47 -10.57
CA PRO A 449 -25.36 2.87 -10.21
C PRO A 449 -25.90 3.80 -11.30
N GLU A 450 -26.74 4.76 -10.90
CA GLU A 450 -27.40 5.67 -11.85
C GLU A 450 -26.38 6.37 -12.77
N PRO A 451 -26.74 6.62 -14.04
CA PRO A 451 -25.85 7.25 -15.02
C PRO A 451 -25.66 8.74 -14.73
N THR A 452 -24.82 9.06 -13.76
CA THR A 452 -24.45 10.43 -13.37
C THR A 452 -23.52 11.08 -14.39
N VAL A 453 -23.80 12.33 -14.78
CA VAL A 453 -22.87 13.15 -15.57
C VAL A 453 -21.92 13.89 -14.64
N SER A 454 -20.62 13.62 -14.74
CA SER A 454 -19.61 14.34 -13.99
C SER A 454 -19.28 15.70 -14.62
N ASN A 455 -18.95 16.67 -13.77
CA ASN A 455 -18.33 17.93 -14.20
C ASN A 455 -16.88 17.73 -14.70
N CYS A 456 -16.30 16.52 -14.63
CA CYS A 456 -14.93 16.23 -15.07
C CYS A 456 -14.86 15.55 -16.46
N GLY A 457 -15.84 14.70 -16.81
CA GLY A 457 -15.93 14.01 -18.11
C GLY A 457 -15.70 12.49 -18.10
N PRO A 458 -15.53 11.86 -19.29
CA PRO A 458 -15.79 10.42 -19.49
C PRO A 458 -14.99 9.41 -18.67
N THR A 459 -13.88 9.79 -18.04
CA THR A 459 -13.15 8.91 -17.10
C THR A 459 -13.80 8.91 -15.72
N ALA A 460 -14.28 10.07 -15.26
CA ALA A 460 -15.07 10.19 -14.04
C ALA A 460 -16.45 9.54 -14.21
N ASP A 461 -17.11 9.72 -15.35
CA ASP A 461 -18.43 9.10 -15.64
C ASP A 461 -18.36 7.56 -15.56
N ARG A 462 -17.26 6.97 -16.05
CA ARG A 462 -17.00 5.51 -16.01
C ARG A 462 -16.76 4.94 -14.61
N ARG A 463 -16.60 5.77 -13.59
CA ARG A 463 -16.53 5.36 -12.17
C ARG A 463 -17.92 5.31 -11.50
N GLY A 464 -18.96 5.84 -12.14
CA GLY A 464 -20.34 5.87 -11.62
C GLY A 464 -20.58 6.89 -10.50
N ALA A 465 -21.72 6.76 -9.83
CA ALA A 465 -22.14 7.63 -8.74
C ALA A 465 -21.35 7.39 -7.42
N ARG A 466 -21.54 8.28 -6.44
CA ARG A 466 -21.02 8.18 -5.05
C ARG A 466 -19.50 8.13 -4.90
N GLN A 467 -18.76 8.75 -5.82
CA GLN A 467 -17.31 8.89 -5.70
C GLN A 467 -16.93 9.84 -4.56
N ASN A 468 -15.83 9.55 -3.85
CA ASN A 468 -15.22 10.51 -2.93
C ASN A 468 -13.97 11.13 -3.58
N VAL A 469 -13.85 12.46 -3.57
CA VAL A 469 -12.91 13.19 -4.44
C VAL A 469 -11.97 14.13 -3.69
N LEU A 470 -10.68 14.10 -4.04
CA LEU A 470 -9.72 15.15 -3.72
C LEU A 470 -9.58 16.08 -4.92
N ALA A 471 -10.08 17.31 -4.83
CA ALA A 471 -10.17 18.25 -5.95
C ALA A 471 -9.08 19.33 -5.89
N TYR A 472 -8.30 19.41 -6.96
CA TYR A 472 -7.14 20.30 -7.13
C TYR A 472 -7.30 21.16 -8.39
N SER A 473 -6.72 22.37 -8.37
CA SER A 473 -6.52 23.15 -9.59
C SER A 473 -5.04 23.10 -10.00
N PHE A 474 -4.75 22.86 -11.28
CA PHE A 474 -3.44 23.08 -11.88
C PHE A 474 -3.51 24.29 -12.82
N TYR A 475 -2.81 25.38 -12.47
CA TYR A 475 -2.84 26.65 -13.19
C TYR A 475 -1.53 27.43 -13.03
N GLY A 476 -1.26 28.36 -13.96
CA GLY A 476 -0.05 29.19 -13.96
C GLY A 476 1.09 28.59 -14.79
N THR A 477 2.28 29.19 -14.69
CA THR A 477 3.41 28.94 -15.61
C THR A 477 4.49 28.01 -15.08
N ASP A 478 4.52 27.71 -13.78
CA ASP A 478 5.50 26.77 -13.19
C ASP A 478 5.04 25.31 -13.37
N VAL A 479 5.07 24.86 -14.62
CA VAL A 479 4.66 23.51 -15.03
C VAL A 479 5.39 22.43 -14.22
N LYS A 480 6.70 22.60 -13.97
CA LYS A 480 7.53 21.56 -13.35
C LYS A 480 7.24 21.37 -11.87
N SER A 481 7.05 22.45 -11.12
CA SER A 481 6.67 22.36 -9.70
C SER A 481 5.29 21.72 -9.53
N TYR A 482 4.29 22.17 -10.30
CA TYR A 482 2.93 21.62 -10.19
C TYR A 482 2.81 20.17 -10.70
N LEU A 483 3.53 19.76 -11.75
CA LEU A 483 3.58 18.35 -12.17
C LEU A 483 4.22 17.44 -11.09
N SER A 484 5.20 17.95 -10.34
CA SER A 484 5.72 17.26 -9.15
C SER A 484 4.64 17.16 -8.05
N GLY A 485 3.87 18.23 -7.84
CA GLY A 485 2.70 18.25 -6.95
C GLY A 485 1.64 17.20 -7.31
N VAL A 486 1.28 17.08 -8.60
CA VAL A 486 0.33 16.04 -9.08
C VAL A 486 0.83 14.64 -8.71
N LYS A 487 2.08 14.29 -9.07
CA LYS A 487 2.62 12.95 -8.76
C LYS A 487 2.70 12.69 -7.26
N ARG A 488 3.15 13.67 -6.46
CA ARG A 488 3.27 13.54 -5.00
C ARG A 488 1.92 13.36 -4.33
N ASN A 489 0.92 14.15 -4.70
CA ASN A 489 -0.42 14.03 -4.11
C ASN A 489 -1.21 12.83 -4.64
N ALA A 490 -0.95 12.32 -5.85
CA ALA A 490 -1.51 11.04 -6.32
C ALA A 490 -0.96 9.84 -5.52
N MET A 491 0.35 9.83 -5.20
CA MET A 491 0.91 8.83 -4.30
C MET A 491 0.33 8.94 -2.88
N ARG A 492 0.28 10.16 -2.31
CA ARG A 492 -0.23 10.38 -0.95
C ARG A 492 -1.75 10.25 -0.84
N SER A 493 -2.52 10.33 -1.93
CA SER A 493 -3.95 10.01 -1.90
C SER A 493 -4.19 8.52 -1.71
N LEU A 494 -3.35 7.64 -2.27
CA LEU A 494 -3.42 6.20 -2.00
C LEU A 494 -3.05 5.86 -0.54
N GLU A 495 -2.13 6.64 0.05
CA GLU A 495 -1.66 6.52 1.45
C GLU A 495 -2.74 6.98 2.44
N PHE A 496 -3.22 8.22 2.35
CA PHE A 496 -4.13 8.81 3.34
C PHE A 496 -5.62 8.68 3.02
N TYR A 497 -5.98 8.46 1.75
CA TYR A 497 -7.37 8.42 1.29
C TYR A 497 -7.63 7.26 0.29
N PRO A 498 -7.33 5.99 0.67
CA PRO A 498 -7.62 4.85 -0.18
C PRO A 498 -9.10 4.82 -0.58
N GLY A 499 -9.37 4.52 -1.87
CA GLY A 499 -10.70 4.58 -2.47
C GLY A 499 -11.17 5.97 -2.92
N TRP A 500 -10.45 7.05 -2.58
CA TRP A 500 -10.75 8.39 -3.10
C TRP A 500 -10.10 8.63 -4.47
N THR A 501 -10.78 9.40 -5.32
CA THR A 501 -10.32 9.79 -6.65
C THR A 501 -9.71 11.20 -6.62
N MET A 502 -8.52 11.39 -7.18
CA MET A 502 -7.88 12.70 -7.30
C MET A 502 -8.29 13.36 -8.62
N ARG A 503 -9.06 14.45 -8.55
CA ARG A 503 -9.46 15.25 -9.72
C ARG A 503 -8.59 16.51 -9.84
N VAL A 504 -7.90 16.66 -10.97
CA VAL A 504 -7.06 17.83 -11.27
C VAL A 504 -7.69 18.62 -12.40
N PHE A 505 -8.20 19.81 -12.08
CA PHE A 505 -8.79 20.73 -13.05
C PHE A 505 -7.70 21.60 -13.70
N HIS A 506 -7.57 21.54 -15.02
CA HIS A 506 -6.50 22.19 -15.81
C HIS A 506 -7.04 22.80 -17.11
N ASP A 507 -6.33 23.78 -17.68
CA ASP A 507 -6.64 24.35 -19.01
C ASP A 507 -5.72 23.86 -20.14
N GLY A 508 -4.74 23.01 -19.81
CA GLY A 508 -3.77 22.46 -20.77
C GLY A 508 -2.82 23.51 -21.37
N LYS A 509 -2.70 24.73 -20.82
CA LYS A 509 -1.77 25.77 -21.31
C LYS A 509 -0.32 25.58 -20.83
N ALA A 510 -0.06 24.53 -20.06
CA ALA A 510 1.28 24.00 -19.86
C ALA A 510 1.90 23.57 -21.20
N ASN A 511 3.24 23.55 -21.30
CA ASN A 511 3.95 23.15 -22.51
C ASN A 511 3.45 21.78 -23.02
N PHE A 512 2.83 21.76 -24.21
CA PHE A 512 1.99 20.66 -24.69
C PHE A 512 2.69 19.29 -24.64
N THR A 513 3.99 19.25 -24.95
CA THR A 513 4.81 18.03 -24.90
C THR A 513 5.10 17.56 -23.47
N GLU A 514 5.37 18.46 -22.53
CA GLU A 514 5.57 18.13 -21.11
C GLU A 514 4.25 17.72 -20.45
N TRP A 515 3.16 18.46 -20.73
CA TRP A 515 1.82 18.12 -20.22
C TRP A 515 1.35 16.76 -20.72
N ASN A 516 1.33 16.50 -22.03
CA ASN A 516 0.80 15.24 -22.55
C ASN A 516 1.62 14.03 -22.08
N LYS A 517 2.96 14.18 -21.98
CA LYS A 517 3.82 13.13 -21.40
C LYS A 517 3.45 12.85 -19.95
N THR A 518 3.39 13.87 -19.09
CA THR A 518 3.12 13.64 -17.66
C THR A 518 1.66 13.32 -17.35
N ALA A 519 0.70 13.83 -18.13
CA ALA A 519 -0.70 13.43 -18.05
C ALA A 519 -0.87 11.93 -18.35
N CYS A 520 -0.18 11.41 -19.37
CA CYS A 520 -0.12 9.98 -19.68
C CYS A 520 0.58 9.20 -18.54
N GLU A 521 1.78 9.61 -18.11
CA GLU A 521 2.47 8.97 -16.98
C GLU A 521 1.59 8.88 -15.73
N VAL A 522 0.89 9.96 -15.37
CA VAL A 522 0.04 10.01 -14.18
C VAL A 522 -1.21 9.14 -14.33
N THR A 523 -1.97 9.23 -15.43
CA THR A 523 -3.22 8.44 -15.55
C THR A 523 -2.96 6.96 -15.84
N CYS A 524 -1.81 6.60 -16.41
CA CYS A 524 -1.38 5.21 -16.52
C CYS A 524 -0.83 4.62 -15.21
N GLN A 525 -0.15 5.40 -14.37
CA GLN A 525 0.38 4.93 -13.08
C GLN A 525 -0.67 4.96 -11.96
N PHE A 526 -1.59 5.92 -11.99
CA PHE A 526 -2.58 6.16 -10.94
C PHE A 526 -4.00 6.12 -11.53
N PRO A 527 -4.63 4.93 -11.64
CA PRO A 527 -5.98 4.78 -12.18
C PRO A 527 -7.07 5.42 -11.30
N SER A 528 -6.72 5.98 -10.14
CA SER A 528 -7.55 6.86 -9.30
C SER A 528 -7.36 8.36 -9.58
N VAL A 529 -6.58 8.76 -10.60
CA VAL A 529 -6.46 10.17 -11.02
C VAL A 529 -7.33 10.45 -12.25
N ASP A 530 -8.09 11.52 -12.16
CA ASP A 530 -8.92 12.09 -13.22
C ASP A 530 -8.37 13.49 -13.58
N LEU A 531 -8.18 13.75 -14.88
CA LEU A 531 -7.74 15.04 -15.40
C LEU A 531 -8.92 15.74 -16.09
N CYS A 532 -9.34 16.87 -15.55
CA CYS A 532 -10.57 17.56 -15.94
C CYS A 532 -10.23 18.84 -16.74
N ASP A 533 -10.56 18.86 -18.03
CA ASP A 533 -10.27 20.00 -18.90
C ASP A 533 -11.29 21.12 -18.71
N VAL A 534 -10.84 22.22 -18.09
CA VAL A 534 -11.70 23.36 -17.70
C VAL A 534 -12.27 24.15 -18.89
N ARG A 535 -11.90 23.80 -20.12
CA ARG A 535 -12.45 24.37 -21.35
C ARG A 535 -13.74 23.67 -21.80
N GLN A 536 -14.04 22.49 -21.24
CA GLN A 536 -15.10 21.59 -21.73
C GLN A 536 -15.67 20.68 -20.63
N LEU A 537 -15.99 21.25 -19.47
CA LEU A 537 -16.58 20.55 -18.33
C LEU A 537 -18.08 20.24 -18.61
N PRO A 538 -18.56 18.98 -18.66
CA PRO A 538 -19.89 18.67 -19.19
C PRO A 538 -21.07 19.39 -18.52
N GLY A 539 -21.05 19.52 -17.19
CA GLY A 539 -22.11 20.19 -16.41
C GLY A 539 -21.86 21.68 -16.08
N ILE A 540 -20.87 22.32 -16.73
CA ILE A 540 -20.44 23.71 -16.40
C ILE A 540 -20.08 24.54 -17.66
N GLY A 541 -19.41 23.96 -18.65
CA GLY A 541 -18.86 24.67 -19.82
C GLY A 541 -17.39 25.10 -19.67
N ASP A 542 -16.98 26.14 -20.40
CA ASP A 542 -15.62 26.71 -20.36
C ASP A 542 -15.49 27.71 -19.19
N ILE A 543 -14.63 27.39 -18.22
CA ILE A 543 -14.22 28.27 -17.13
C ILE A 543 -12.72 28.62 -17.20
N SER A 544 -12.03 28.34 -18.30
CA SER A 544 -10.59 28.60 -18.50
C SER A 544 -10.23 30.09 -18.58
N SER A 545 -11.23 30.96 -18.72
CA SER A 545 -11.15 32.42 -18.58
C SER A 545 -11.15 32.88 -17.12
N GLN A 546 -11.59 32.03 -16.19
CA GLN A 546 -11.66 32.33 -14.76
C GLN A 546 -10.32 32.09 -14.05
N VAL A 547 -10.24 32.55 -12.81
CA VAL A 547 -9.03 32.48 -11.98
C VAL A 547 -8.74 31.02 -11.62
N GLY A 548 -7.61 30.46 -12.07
CA GLY A 548 -7.35 29.02 -11.95
C GLY A 548 -7.54 28.41 -10.55
N SER A 549 -7.30 29.17 -9.49
CA SER A 549 -7.53 28.74 -8.11
C SER A 549 -9.01 28.45 -7.75
N VAL A 550 -10.00 28.83 -8.58
CA VAL A 550 -11.42 28.47 -8.39
C VAL A 550 -11.85 27.23 -9.17
N TRP A 551 -11.07 26.73 -10.15
CA TRP A 551 -11.50 25.63 -11.02
C TRP A 551 -11.88 24.36 -10.25
N ARG A 552 -11.13 24.02 -9.18
CA ARG A 552 -11.44 22.98 -8.20
C ARG A 552 -12.83 23.03 -7.57
N PHE A 553 -13.50 24.19 -7.54
CA PHE A 553 -14.89 24.31 -7.07
C PHE A 553 -15.91 23.68 -8.03
N ALA A 554 -15.51 23.25 -9.23
CA ALA A 554 -16.32 22.46 -10.16
C ALA A 554 -16.80 21.12 -9.58
N VAL A 555 -16.15 20.58 -8.54
CA VAL A 555 -16.59 19.35 -7.84
C VAL A 555 -17.86 19.54 -6.99
N ILE A 556 -18.21 20.78 -6.65
CA ILE A 556 -19.42 21.10 -5.88
C ILE A 556 -20.64 20.81 -6.75
N ALA A 557 -21.62 20.07 -6.23
CA ALA A 557 -22.78 19.60 -7.01
C ALA A 557 -22.36 18.98 -8.36
N ASP A 558 -21.32 18.14 -8.31
CA ASP A 558 -21.04 17.11 -9.31
C ASP A 558 -21.82 15.86 -8.90
N GLU A 559 -22.70 15.39 -9.77
CA GLU A 559 -23.65 14.31 -9.47
C GLU A 559 -22.96 12.94 -9.33
N SER A 560 -21.76 12.77 -9.89
CA SER A 560 -20.93 11.57 -9.69
C SER A 560 -20.26 11.51 -8.31
N VAL A 561 -20.23 12.63 -7.57
CA VAL A 561 -19.45 12.79 -6.34
C VAL A 561 -20.35 12.88 -5.11
N GLU A 562 -20.07 12.09 -4.08
CA GLU A 562 -20.74 12.15 -2.79
C GLU A 562 -19.99 13.05 -1.78
N ARG A 563 -18.71 12.78 -1.45
CA ARG A 563 -17.87 13.70 -0.65
C ARG A 563 -16.75 14.30 -1.50
N PHE A 564 -16.33 15.52 -1.17
CA PHE A 564 -15.12 16.11 -1.71
C PHE A 564 -14.29 16.81 -0.63
N LEU A 565 -12.97 16.85 -0.82
CA LEU A 565 -12.05 17.80 -0.20
C LEU A 565 -11.47 18.71 -1.28
N ILE A 566 -11.40 20.01 -1.02
CA ILE A 566 -10.69 20.96 -1.88
C ILE A 566 -9.26 21.14 -1.37
N ARG A 567 -8.27 21.05 -2.26
CA ARG A 567 -6.84 21.05 -1.94
C ARG A 567 -6.03 22.00 -2.81
N ASP A 568 -4.99 22.60 -2.23
CA ASP A 568 -3.91 23.28 -2.95
C ASP A 568 -2.91 22.22 -3.45
N LEU A 569 -2.40 22.36 -4.67
CA LEU A 569 -1.65 21.30 -5.37
C LEU A 569 -0.20 21.12 -4.88
N ASP A 570 0.34 22.13 -4.21
CA ASP A 570 1.64 22.15 -3.53
C ASP A 570 1.57 21.78 -2.04
N SER A 571 0.36 21.63 -1.47
CA SER A 571 0.13 21.21 -0.09
C SER A 571 0.27 19.69 0.07
N ILE A 572 0.76 19.27 1.24
CA ILE A 572 1.03 17.88 1.61
C ILE A 572 -0.19 17.29 2.32
N LEU A 573 -0.64 16.08 1.92
CA LEU A 573 -1.60 15.28 2.70
C LEU A 573 -0.91 14.67 3.93
N THR A 574 -1.56 14.70 5.10
CA THR A 574 -0.96 14.30 6.40
C THR A 574 -1.92 13.40 7.18
N GLN A 575 -1.40 12.57 8.11
CA GLN A 575 -2.23 11.70 8.94
C GLN A 575 -3.26 12.52 9.73
N ARG A 576 -2.78 13.60 10.36
CA ARG A 576 -3.58 14.58 11.10
C ARG A 576 -4.77 15.14 10.30
N GLU A 577 -4.58 15.37 9.01
CA GLU A 577 -5.65 15.81 8.12
C GLU A 577 -6.69 14.71 7.92
N ARG A 578 -6.24 13.48 7.65
CA ARG A 578 -7.12 12.31 7.52
C ARG A 578 -7.89 12.02 8.80
N ASP A 579 -7.30 12.20 9.97
CA ASP A 579 -7.99 11.98 11.26
C ASP A 579 -9.10 13.03 11.47
N ALA A 580 -8.81 14.31 11.21
CA ALA A 580 -9.80 15.39 11.27
C ALA A 580 -10.92 15.23 10.22
N VAL A 581 -10.60 14.68 9.04
CA VAL A 581 -11.59 14.33 8.02
C VAL A 581 -12.40 13.09 8.43
N THR A 582 -11.82 12.12 9.13
CA THR A 582 -12.53 10.94 9.62
C THR A 582 -13.60 11.32 10.66
N GLU A 583 -13.28 12.18 11.64
CA GLU A 583 -14.29 12.75 12.56
C GLU A 583 -15.42 13.51 11.82
N TRP A 584 -15.15 14.13 10.67
CA TRP A 584 -16.19 14.76 9.86
C TRP A 584 -17.03 13.76 9.06
N LEU A 585 -16.42 12.71 8.49
CA LEU A 585 -17.14 11.66 7.76
C LEU A 585 -18.09 10.87 8.67
N GLU A 586 -17.71 10.68 9.94
CA GLU A 586 -18.55 10.12 11.01
C GLU A 586 -19.63 11.10 11.50
N SER A 587 -19.53 12.39 11.15
CA SER A 587 -20.50 13.43 11.52
C SER A 587 -21.66 13.55 10.51
N ASN A 588 -22.76 14.18 10.94
CA ASN A 588 -23.89 14.48 10.07
C ASN A 588 -23.75 15.80 9.27
N LYS A 589 -22.57 16.44 9.26
CA LYS A 589 -22.35 17.79 8.70
C LYS A 589 -22.09 17.77 7.20
N THR A 590 -22.71 18.69 6.47
CA THR A 590 -22.41 18.88 5.05
C THR A 590 -20.95 19.30 4.85
N PHE A 591 -20.42 20.22 5.66
CA PHE A 591 -19.13 20.86 5.40
C PHE A 591 -18.07 20.63 6.49
N HIS A 592 -16.81 20.67 6.06
CA HIS A 592 -15.61 20.56 6.89
C HIS A 592 -14.66 21.73 6.63
N VAL A 593 -14.01 22.28 7.65
CA VAL A 593 -13.01 23.36 7.50
C VAL A 593 -11.85 23.17 8.49
N MET A 594 -10.61 23.27 8.01
CA MET A 594 -9.40 23.05 8.83
C MET A 594 -8.55 24.32 8.93
N ARG A 595 -8.16 24.71 10.16
CA ARG A 595 -7.37 25.92 10.46
C ARG A 595 -6.17 25.61 11.37
N ASP A 596 -5.17 24.97 10.77
CA ASP A 596 -4.11 24.32 11.53
C ASP A 596 -2.83 25.14 11.84
N HIS A 597 -2.76 26.41 11.44
CA HIS A 597 -1.58 27.26 11.64
C HIS A 597 -1.98 28.62 12.25
N PRO A 598 -1.12 29.30 13.04
CA PRO A 598 -1.41 30.65 13.57
C PRO A 598 -1.74 31.73 12.53
N TRP A 599 -1.50 31.45 11.24
CA TRP A 599 -1.80 32.36 10.11
C TRP A 599 -3.04 31.95 9.31
N HIS A 600 -3.76 30.88 9.69
CA HIS A 600 -5.00 30.44 9.04
C HIS A 600 -6.20 31.29 9.50
N GLY A 601 -6.02 32.61 9.40
CA GLY A 601 -6.84 33.66 10.01
C GLY A 601 -8.16 34.01 9.32
N THR A 602 -8.67 33.14 8.45
CA THR A 602 -9.84 33.34 7.59
C THR A 602 -10.93 32.31 7.91
N GLU A 603 -12.14 32.57 7.44
CA GLU A 603 -13.33 31.76 7.69
C GLU A 603 -13.18 30.34 7.13
N ILE A 604 -12.81 30.25 5.85
CA ILE A 604 -12.50 29.01 5.11
C ILE A 604 -11.17 29.24 4.37
N LEU A 605 -10.23 28.29 4.47
CA LEU A 605 -8.96 28.28 3.75
C LEU A 605 -9.15 27.54 2.43
N ALA A 606 -8.69 28.10 1.31
CA ALA A 606 -9.14 27.67 -0.01
C ALA A 606 -8.83 26.20 -0.37
N GLY A 607 -7.70 25.65 0.09
CA GLY A 607 -7.32 24.23 -0.06
C GLY A 607 -7.35 23.40 1.24
N MET A 608 -8.14 23.78 2.24
CA MET A 608 -8.25 23.04 3.52
C MET A 608 -9.71 22.94 4.00
N TRP A 609 -10.61 22.52 3.11
CA TRP A 609 -12.03 22.35 3.43
C TRP A 609 -12.68 21.24 2.59
N GLY A 610 -13.85 20.77 3.01
CA GLY A 610 -14.57 19.68 2.34
C GLY A 610 -16.10 19.83 2.40
N GLY A 611 -16.80 19.02 1.62
CA GLY A 611 -18.25 19.06 1.48
C GLY A 611 -18.91 17.74 1.08
N TRP A 612 -20.21 17.62 1.38
CA TRP A 612 -21.10 16.55 0.95
C TRP A 612 -22.09 17.08 -0.10
N ASN A 613 -22.09 16.50 -1.29
CA ASN A 613 -23.02 16.77 -2.39
C ASN A 613 -24.42 16.16 -2.14
N ARG A 614 -25.02 16.44 -0.96
CA ARG A 614 -26.39 15.99 -0.59
C ARG A 614 -27.52 16.97 -0.92
N TYR A 615 -27.20 18.23 -1.22
CA TYR A 615 -28.18 19.28 -1.55
C TYR A 615 -27.80 19.96 -2.87
N ASN A 616 -27.65 19.16 -3.93
CA ASN A 616 -26.99 19.58 -5.15
C ASN A 616 -27.64 20.79 -5.84
N ASP A 617 -28.96 20.88 -5.94
CA ASP A 617 -29.60 22.04 -6.60
C ASP A 617 -29.23 23.38 -5.97
N LYS A 618 -29.19 23.42 -4.64
CA LYS A 618 -28.79 24.58 -3.85
C LYS A 618 -27.31 24.91 -4.02
N TYR A 619 -26.44 23.90 -3.98
CA TYR A 619 -24.99 24.11 -4.09
C TYR A 619 -24.52 24.31 -5.54
N ARG A 620 -25.28 23.87 -6.54
CA ARG A 620 -25.09 24.18 -7.97
C ARG A 620 -25.22 25.68 -8.21
N ILE A 621 -26.20 26.34 -7.57
CA ILE A 621 -26.36 27.82 -7.61
C ILE A 621 -25.16 28.52 -6.95
N LEU A 622 -24.75 28.12 -5.74
CA LEU A 622 -23.62 28.75 -5.05
C LEU A 622 -22.28 28.52 -5.79
N ARG A 623 -22.08 27.33 -6.38
CA ARG A 623 -20.96 27.06 -7.29
C ARG A 623 -20.97 28.03 -8.46
N GLN A 624 -22.09 28.13 -9.17
CA GLN A 624 -22.19 28.97 -10.36
C GLN A 624 -21.87 30.43 -10.02
N GLN A 625 -22.42 30.96 -8.92
CA GLN A 625 -22.07 32.27 -8.40
C GLN A 625 -20.55 32.42 -8.13
N MET A 626 -19.89 31.42 -7.52
CA MET A 626 -18.44 31.46 -7.29
C MET A 626 -17.61 31.38 -8.58
N LEU A 627 -18.07 30.65 -9.59
CA LEU A 627 -17.37 30.51 -10.87
C LEU A 627 -17.58 31.72 -11.81
N GLU A 628 -18.72 32.42 -11.71
CA GLU A 628 -19.06 33.57 -12.55
C GLU A 628 -18.60 34.92 -11.97
N THR A 629 -18.34 35.02 -10.65
CA THR A 629 -17.98 36.31 -10.03
C THR A 629 -16.60 36.77 -10.49
N VAL A 630 -16.59 37.77 -11.38
CA VAL A 630 -15.37 38.38 -11.94
C VAL A 630 -14.44 38.92 -10.86
N LYS A 631 -13.16 38.54 -10.94
CA LYS A 631 -12.11 38.99 -10.03
C LYS A 631 -11.73 40.46 -10.28
N PRO A 632 -11.77 41.35 -9.26
CA PRO A 632 -11.21 42.69 -9.35
C PRO A 632 -9.68 42.69 -9.53
N ASN A 633 -9.18 43.61 -10.33
CA ASN A 633 -7.74 43.82 -10.58
C ASN A 633 -6.95 43.96 -9.26
N GLY A 634 -5.74 43.39 -9.23
CA GLY A 634 -4.82 43.46 -8.09
C GLY A 634 -5.17 42.58 -6.88
N LYS A 635 -6.39 42.03 -6.78
CA LYS A 635 -6.83 41.25 -5.61
C LYS A 635 -6.08 39.91 -5.50
N LYS A 636 -5.58 39.57 -4.32
CA LYS A 636 -4.99 38.25 -3.99
C LYS A 636 -6.04 37.34 -3.33
N SER A 637 -5.79 36.02 -3.31
CA SER A 637 -6.62 34.99 -2.67
C SER A 637 -8.12 35.12 -2.99
N TRP A 638 -8.44 35.08 -4.28
CA TRP A 638 -9.79 35.36 -4.80
C TRP A 638 -10.80 34.26 -4.46
N ASP A 639 -10.37 33.00 -4.63
CA ASP A 639 -11.04 31.80 -4.14
C ASP A 639 -11.41 31.89 -2.66
N GLN A 640 -10.45 32.25 -1.80
CA GLN A 640 -10.67 32.45 -0.36
C GLN A 640 -11.65 33.58 -0.07
N HIS A 641 -11.67 34.64 -0.90
CA HIS A 641 -12.65 35.71 -0.76
C HIS A 641 -14.07 35.25 -1.12
N LEU A 642 -14.23 34.49 -2.20
CA LEU A 642 -15.53 33.91 -2.62
C LEU A 642 -16.09 32.96 -1.56
N LEU A 643 -15.26 32.08 -1.01
CA LEU A 643 -15.65 31.19 0.09
C LEU A 643 -16.13 31.98 1.32
N LYS A 644 -15.45 33.08 1.67
CA LYS A 644 -15.85 33.98 2.76
C LYS A 644 -17.17 34.71 2.51
N THR A 645 -17.45 35.15 1.27
CA THR A 645 -18.62 36.00 0.97
C THR A 645 -19.87 35.24 0.50
N ILE A 646 -19.71 34.05 -0.09
CA ILE A 646 -20.81 33.26 -0.67
C ILE A 646 -21.11 32.04 0.19
N LEU A 647 -20.11 31.20 0.47
CA LEU A 647 -20.35 29.88 1.07
C LEU A 647 -20.39 29.91 2.61
N TRP A 648 -19.45 30.58 3.26
CA TRP A 648 -19.38 30.66 4.73
C TRP A 648 -20.64 31.24 5.41
N PRO A 649 -21.29 32.31 4.89
CA PRO A 649 -22.53 32.80 5.49
C PRO A 649 -23.62 31.72 5.52
N GLU A 650 -23.71 30.89 4.48
CA GLU A 650 -24.67 29.78 4.41
C GLU A 650 -24.32 28.63 5.36
N MET A 651 -23.04 28.28 5.50
CA MET A 651 -22.56 27.29 6.49
C MET A 651 -22.97 27.69 7.92
N VAL A 652 -22.75 28.96 8.28
CA VAL A 652 -23.06 29.48 9.62
C VAL A 652 -24.57 29.61 9.83
N ARG A 653 -25.32 30.08 8.83
CA ARG A 653 -26.78 30.25 8.88
C ARG A 653 -27.51 28.92 9.07
N THR A 654 -27.02 27.84 8.46
CA THR A 654 -27.59 26.49 8.60
C THR A 654 -27.01 25.70 9.77
N ARG A 655 -25.89 26.15 10.37
CA ARG A 655 -25.13 25.43 11.41
C ARG A 655 -24.62 24.06 10.91
N ASP A 656 -24.41 23.92 9.59
CA ASP A 656 -24.15 22.65 8.90
C ASP A 656 -22.68 22.49 8.49
N VAL A 657 -21.78 22.80 9.43
CA VAL A 657 -20.33 22.69 9.30
C VAL A 657 -19.71 22.11 10.58
N MET A 658 -18.64 21.34 10.42
CA MET A 658 -17.66 21.02 11.46
C MET A 658 -16.35 21.75 11.11
N SER A 659 -15.69 22.35 12.10
CA SER A 659 -14.35 22.94 11.93
C SER A 659 -13.35 22.32 12.89
N HIS A 660 -12.11 22.13 12.44
CA HIS A 660 -10.96 21.79 13.29
C HIS A 660 -9.99 22.97 13.32
N ASP A 661 -9.65 23.46 14.51
CA ASP A 661 -8.93 24.74 14.66
C ASP A 661 -7.97 24.74 15.85
N SER A 662 -6.70 24.95 15.56
CA SER A 662 -5.60 24.87 16.52
C SER A 662 -5.33 26.20 17.26
N TYR A 663 -5.78 27.33 16.72
CA TYR A 663 -5.32 28.67 17.18
C TYR A 663 -6.41 29.73 17.34
N LEU A 664 -7.56 29.54 16.67
CA LEU A 664 -8.63 30.51 16.50
C LEU A 664 -10.00 29.91 16.87
N CYS A 665 -10.01 28.85 17.67
CA CYS A 665 -11.22 28.18 18.15
C CYS A 665 -12.25 29.13 18.81
N ASN A 666 -11.79 30.21 19.46
CA ASN A 666 -12.66 31.22 20.07
C ASN A 666 -13.17 32.30 19.08
N LYS A 667 -12.71 32.28 17.83
CA LYS A 667 -13.05 33.26 16.77
C LYS A 667 -14.16 32.75 15.84
N TYR A 668 -14.23 31.44 15.63
CA TYR A 668 -15.13 30.81 14.68
C TYR A 668 -16.09 29.82 15.36
N PRO A 669 -17.39 29.80 15.01
CA PRO A 669 -18.35 28.87 15.58
C PRO A 669 -18.16 27.45 15.02
N PHE A 670 -18.78 26.47 15.69
CA PHE A 670 -18.84 25.05 15.25
C PHE A 670 -17.46 24.38 15.09
N THR A 671 -16.53 24.75 15.97
CA THR A 671 -15.12 24.35 15.87
C THR A 671 -14.66 23.55 17.08
N GLN A 672 -13.81 22.55 16.84
CA GLN A 672 -13.20 21.69 17.84
C GLN A 672 -11.66 21.64 17.66
N PRO A 673 -10.90 21.20 18.67
CA PRO A 673 -9.48 20.88 18.54
C PRO A 673 -9.25 19.74 17.52
N PHE A 674 -8.07 19.65 16.93
CA PHE A 674 -7.69 18.49 16.10
C PHE A 674 -7.58 17.21 16.95
N PRO A 675 -8.01 16.04 16.44
CA PRO A 675 -7.99 14.78 17.19
C PRO A 675 -6.58 14.24 17.44
N THR A 676 -5.62 14.54 16.55
CA THR A 676 -4.28 13.92 16.53
C THR A 676 -3.19 14.92 16.84
N LYS A 677 -2.25 14.56 17.73
CA LYS A 677 -1.11 15.40 18.12
C LYS A 677 -0.24 15.75 16.90
N ARG A 678 0.27 16.98 16.85
CA ARG A 678 1.22 17.38 15.81
C ARG A 678 2.54 16.61 15.97
N ALA A 679 2.93 15.88 14.92
CA ALA A 679 4.13 15.02 14.94
C ALA A 679 5.44 15.83 14.99
N ASN A 680 5.52 16.92 14.22
CA ASN A 680 6.70 17.78 14.13
C ASN A 680 6.31 19.24 13.86
N MET A 681 7.23 20.18 14.12
CA MET A 681 6.95 21.62 14.05
C MET A 681 6.81 22.16 12.62
N THR A 682 7.11 21.34 11.61
CA THR A 682 7.07 21.69 10.17
C THR A 682 5.82 21.19 9.46
N GLU A 683 5.04 20.32 10.10
CA GLU A 683 3.88 19.66 9.53
C GLU A 683 2.58 20.21 10.12
N PHE A 684 1.72 20.69 9.22
CA PHE A 684 0.38 21.16 9.50
C PHE A 684 -0.51 20.94 8.28
N VAL A 685 -1.82 20.89 8.47
CA VAL A 685 -2.79 20.83 7.36
C VAL A 685 -2.56 22.05 6.45
N GLY A 686 -2.17 21.84 5.20
CA GLY A 686 -1.80 22.90 4.26
C GLY A 686 -0.32 23.32 4.25
N SER A 687 0.56 22.61 4.96
CA SER A 687 2.02 22.72 4.76
C SER A 687 2.42 22.29 3.33
N THR A 688 3.49 22.87 2.77
CA THR A 688 3.86 22.68 1.35
C THR A 688 5.22 22.01 1.15
N PHE A 689 5.42 21.37 -0.01
CA PHE A 689 6.66 20.66 -0.37
C PHE A 689 7.88 21.56 -0.68
N THR A 690 7.99 22.77 -0.10
CA THR A 690 8.99 23.78 -0.50
C THR A 690 10.19 23.89 0.44
N ARG A 691 11.33 24.43 -0.05
CA ARG A 691 12.56 24.64 0.74
C ARG A 691 12.41 25.60 1.93
N TYR A 692 11.32 26.35 2.03
CA TYR A 692 11.05 27.29 3.12
C TYR A 692 10.06 26.68 4.11
N THR A 693 10.54 25.71 4.91
CA THR A 693 9.69 24.96 5.83
C THR A 693 9.09 25.87 6.90
N LEU A 694 7.82 26.23 6.71
CA LEU A 694 7.07 27.06 7.65
C LEU A 694 6.94 26.31 8.97
N THR A 695 7.58 26.84 10.00
CA THR A 695 7.61 26.22 11.32
C THR A 695 6.55 26.85 12.21
N VAL A 696 5.66 26.02 12.76
CA VAL A 696 4.84 26.35 13.92
C VAL A 696 5.79 26.70 15.05
N LYS A 697 5.72 27.95 15.56
CA LYS A 697 6.55 28.42 16.70
C LYS A 697 5.76 28.93 17.89
N LYS A 698 4.43 28.98 17.77
CA LYS A 698 3.50 29.49 18.78
C LYS A 698 2.75 28.33 19.42
N GLU A 699 2.67 28.28 20.75
CA GLU A 699 1.80 27.30 21.42
C GLU A 699 0.32 27.56 21.10
N CYS A 700 -0.46 26.49 21.05
CA CYS A 700 -1.92 26.57 20.98
C CYS A 700 -2.49 27.21 22.25
N PRO A 701 -3.49 28.11 22.14
CA PRO A 701 -4.26 28.56 23.30
C PRO A 701 -4.86 27.36 24.03
N LEU A 702 -4.89 27.39 25.37
CA LEU A 702 -5.44 26.28 26.17
C LEU A 702 -6.88 25.91 25.77
N ALA A 703 -7.70 26.90 25.39
CA ALA A 703 -9.07 26.68 24.92
C ALA A 703 -9.17 25.93 23.57
N CYS A 704 -8.09 25.83 22.79
CA CYS A 704 -8.06 25.14 21.49
C CYS A 704 -7.34 23.78 21.57
N ARG A 705 -7.00 23.29 22.77
CA ARG A 705 -6.40 21.96 22.98
C ARG A 705 -7.51 20.93 23.24
N PRO A 706 -7.34 19.64 22.87
CA PRO A 706 -8.34 18.62 23.19
C PRO A 706 -8.53 18.51 24.71
N PRO A 707 -9.76 18.38 25.24
CA PRO A 707 -9.98 18.33 26.69
C PRO A 707 -9.25 17.18 27.41
N LYS A 708 -8.98 16.06 26.71
CA LYS A 708 -8.19 14.93 27.21
C LYS A 708 -6.67 15.15 27.13
N HIS A 709 -6.21 16.18 26.41
CA HIS A 709 -4.83 16.39 25.99
C HIS A 709 -4.39 17.86 26.10
N MET A 710 -4.64 18.46 27.26
CA MET A 710 -4.24 19.85 27.57
C MET A 710 -2.70 20.04 27.57
N ASP A 711 -1.94 18.94 27.64
CA ASP A 711 -0.48 18.88 27.51
C ASP A 711 0.02 19.15 26.08
N TRP A 712 -0.85 19.09 25.05
CA TRP A 712 -0.48 19.37 23.66
C TRP A 712 -0.23 20.87 23.44
N LYS A 713 0.96 21.31 23.88
CA LYS A 713 1.49 22.68 23.73
C LYS A 713 1.45 23.17 22.30
N TYR A 714 1.94 22.33 21.39
CA TYR A 714 1.75 22.47 19.96
C TYR A 714 0.72 21.43 19.54
N CYS A 715 -0.53 21.75 19.82
CA CYS A 715 -1.62 21.11 19.13
C CYS A 715 -1.43 21.33 17.62
#